data_AF-A0A7C5IK60-F1
#
_entry.id   AF-A0A7C5IK60-F1
#
_cell.length_a   1.000
_cell.length_b   1.000
_cell.length_c   1.000
_cell.angle_alpha   90.00
_cell.angle_beta   90.00
_cell.angle_gamma   90.00
#
_symmetry.space_group_name_H-M   'P 1'
#
loop_
_entity.id
_entity.type
_entity.pdbx_description
1 polymer ?
#
loop_
_entity_poly.entity_id
_entity_poly.type
_entity_poly.pdbx_seq_one_letter_code
_entity_poly.pdbx_strand_id
1 'polypeptide(L)'
;MDKFFNFVVKKPFLTLLGVIILLVVFSAGVFKIYLDNDLLHWFSKKSKIGALNYYVNERFESNNPIIVMFTLEEDVLRISNLIHIRRMSKEGKEIEGIVNVISITEVDDVKSTSGEMIVDKLFPDNFEDIKDFEGLKKYIKSKESYNGSLISKDGKSTVIILQPSPEKNADYVALKVRKFIDSYIKENNLNWKVYYGGTPMLLNSITDLVVRDLRFLIPLVSFVVFAVLFVSFRSIKATLLPLITVLIGTACAMGVMGYLKLPLTTFGVAIPVILIAVGNAYGIHVINEYHEKKKNNHVDVALLSVLKRTFIPILMSALTTFGGFLSIAFANEMRSARDFGIISAFGVIFSLIFTLTFIPPVLKLFPKGKVSFGKLTEESEHNIFSWWARFVFKYKKWIVLFFAGIAVISAYFLTKIQIKVDYLSYFDKKSEVAIVTDHINKTFDGSFELKLYTKGNVLDSTYLRTLQIIEEELRFMAGGKTRPSSPVSIFASLNEGITEIPMIPESAYEVENLYFFIDGNESIKNILSSDKNECLISFLLPSMESSTRYELVKKAEKLLNEYKNVSIIDRKVAKEKIYSFVSKMILNRMQRASITNISLKDIENFLSSIEFKERFKNYEEKYKYLCEVANNFYSTFGLKTADISKSDLLYGLSPLVWDTFIYPEGNTLVFEKTGVAGLMKLFTDVELTLLKNQLISLILIVIIVVVLNTITFKSLLEGFISLVPIIFTVLVNFGIMGLFKINMDFITITIASIAVGAGIDYTIHFLSRYTHEIENGKNYEEAFYHTFVTTGKGIVFNSLSVGLGFAVLNFSGILPLRSFGILMFVTMVVSALAALTLLPALIIYLRKVLKFY
;
A
#
# COMPACT_ATOMS: atom_id res chain seq x y z
N MET A 1 -27.37 -16.77 32.97
CA MET A 1 -26.35 -15.86 33.53
C MET A 1 -25.92 -16.29 34.93
N ASP A 2 -26.83 -16.30 35.92
CA ASP A 2 -26.49 -16.61 37.32
C ASP A 2 -25.85 -17.99 37.57
N LYS A 3 -26.26 -19.03 36.84
CA LYS A 3 -25.61 -20.37 36.92
C LYS A 3 -24.14 -20.32 36.51
N PHE A 4 -23.82 -19.55 35.45
CA PHE A 4 -22.45 -19.40 34.94
C PHE A 4 -21.58 -18.60 35.92
N PHE A 5 -22.06 -17.46 36.44
CA PHE A 5 -21.30 -16.67 37.43
C PHE A 5 -21.04 -17.48 38.71
N ASN A 6 -22.04 -18.22 39.18
CA ASN A 6 -21.86 -19.13 40.31
C ASN A 6 -20.84 -20.22 40.03
N PHE A 7 -20.80 -20.79 38.82
CA PHE A 7 -19.81 -21.78 38.44
C PHE A 7 -18.39 -21.18 38.46
N VAL A 8 -18.18 -20.03 37.82
CA VAL A 8 -16.89 -19.32 37.78
C VAL A 8 -16.36 -19.04 39.19
N VAL A 9 -17.21 -18.55 40.09
CA VAL A 9 -16.80 -18.23 41.46
C VAL A 9 -16.68 -19.48 42.34
N LYS A 10 -17.58 -20.46 42.25
CA LYS A 10 -17.54 -21.63 43.15
C LYS A 10 -16.52 -22.70 42.75
N LYS A 11 -16.17 -22.82 41.46
CA LYS A 11 -15.25 -23.83 40.93
C LYS A 11 -14.03 -23.19 40.24
N PRO A 12 -13.16 -22.46 40.98
CA PRO A 12 -12.09 -21.67 40.39
C PRO A 12 -11.05 -22.51 39.64
N PHE A 13 -10.62 -23.66 40.19
CA PHE A 13 -9.64 -24.54 39.54
C PHE A 13 -10.13 -25.12 38.20
N LEU A 14 -11.39 -25.58 38.15
CA LEU A 14 -11.98 -26.10 36.92
C LEU A 14 -12.15 -25.00 35.86
N THR A 15 -12.46 -23.78 36.29
CA THR A 15 -12.57 -22.63 35.39
C THR A 15 -11.19 -22.27 34.81
N LEU A 16 -10.15 -22.23 35.65
CA LEU A 16 -8.77 -21.99 35.20
C LEU A 16 -8.23 -23.09 34.29
N LEU A 17 -8.56 -24.36 34.55
CA LEU A 17 -8.23 -25.47 33.65
C LEU A 17 -8.86 -25.26 32.27
N GLY A 18 -10.14 -24.86 32.22
CA GLY A 18 -10.81 -24.50 30.97
C GLY A 18 -10.13 -23.35 30.23
N VAL A 19 -9.69 -22.31 30.95
CA VAL A 19 -8.91 -21.19 30.38
C VAL A 19 -7.60 -21.68 29.77
N ILE A 20 -6.86 -22.55 30.47
CA ILE A 20 -5.60 -23.11 29.97
C ILE A 20 -5.82 -23.97 28.73
N ILE A 21 -6.86 -24.81 28.71
CA ILE A 21 -7.22 -25.62 27.54
C ILE A 21 -7.52 -24.73 26.34
N LEU A 22 -8.36 -23.71 26.51
CA LEU A 22 -8.66 -22.75 25.45
C LEU A 22 -7.41 -22.03 24.95
N LEU A 23 -6.54 -21.57 25.86
CA LEU A 23 -5.27 -20.96 25.51
C LEU A 23 -4.43 -21.91 24.64
N VAL A 24 -4.18 -23.14 25.09
CA VAL A 24 -3.32 -24.09 24.36
C VAL A 24 -3.92 -24.43 22.98
N VAL A 25 -5.22 -24.72 22.93
CA VAL A 25 -5.91 -25.08 21.68
C VAL A 25 -5.85 -23.95 20.67
N PHE A 26 -6.22 -22.73 21.07
CA PHE A 26 -6.30 -21.61 20.14
C PHE A 26 -4.93 -21.01 19.81
N SER A 27 -4.01 -20.88 20.77
CA SER A 27 -2.69 -20.27 20.53
C SER A 27 -1.71 -21.16 19.77
N ALA A 28 -1.90 -22.49 19.73
CA ALA A 28 -1.01 -23.39 18.98
C ALA A 28 -0.99 -23.09 17.47
N GLY A 29 -2.01 -22.42 16.93
CA GLY A 29 -2.02 -21.95 15.54
C GLY A 29 -1.00 -20.86 15.23
N VAL A 30 -0.41 -20.18 16.23
CA VAL A 30 0.57 -19.09 16.01
C VAL A 30 1.78 -19.57 15.21
N PHE A 31 2.20 -20.82 15.41
CA PHE A 31 3.32 -21.42 14.66
C PHE A 31 3.01 -21.69 13.18
N LYS A 32 1.75 -21.50 12.74
CA LYS A 32 1.31 -21.65 11.35
C LYS A 32 1.17 -20.33 10.60
N ILE A 33 1.49 -19.20 11.25
CA ILE A 33 1.45 -17.88 10.62
C ILE A 33 2.58 -17.76 9.61
N TYR A 34 2.28 -17.23 8.43
CA TYR A 34 3.26 -16.87 7.39
C TYR A 34 3.06 -15.41 6.97
N LEU A 35 4.09 -14.82 6.35
CA LEU A 35 4.09 -13.41 5.92
C LEU A 35 3.76 -13.30 4.43
N ASP A 36 2.98 -12.29 4.05
CA ASP A 36 2.72 -11.93 2.65
C ASP A 36 2.46 -10.42 2.55
N ASN A 37 3.30 -9.70 1.81
CA ASN A 37 3.20 -8.25 1.66
C ASN A 37 2.91 -7.82 0.21
N ASP A 38 2.66 -8.76 -0.70
CA ASP A 38 2.30 -8.44 -2.07
C ASP A 38 0.88 -7.87 -2.14
N LEU A 39 0.76 -6.66 -2.70
CA LEU A 39 -0.50 -5.94 -2.85
C LEU A 39 -1.48 -6.71 -3.74
N LEU A 40 -1.00 -7.44 -4.76
CA LEU A 40 -1.87 -8.21 -5.65
C LEU A 40 -2.57 -9.36 -4.90
N HIS A 41 -1.89 -9.98 -3.94
CA HIS A 41 -2.43 -11.06 -3.11
C HIS A 41 -3.56 -10.60 -2.19
N TRP A 42 -3.67 -9.30 -1.93
CA TRP A 42 -4.77 -8.72 -1.17
C TRP A 42 -6.09 -8.77 -1.95
N PHE A 43 -6.05 -9.05 -3.24
CA PHE A 43 -7.20 -9.19 -4.11
C PHE A 43 -7.35 -10.64 -4.59
N SER A 44 -8.60 -11.07 -4.77
CA SER A 44 -8.87 -12.38 -5.36
C SER A 44 -8.70 -12.37 -6.88
N LYS A 45 -8.37 -13.52 -7.48
CA LYS A 45 -8.38 -13.70 -8.95
C LYS A 45 -9.72 -13.35 -9.62
N LYS A 46 -10.82 -13.34 -8.86
CA LYS A 46 -12.18 -13.02 -9.36
C LYS A 46 -12.57 -11.55 -9.17
N SER A 47 -11.79 -10.76 -8.44
CA SER A 47 -12.15 -9.36 -8.20
C SER A 47 -11.84 -8.52 -9.44
N LYS A 48 -12.53 -7.38 -9.57
CA LYS A 48 -12.33 -6.45 -10.70
C LYS A 48 -10.88 -5.96 -10.81
N ILE A 49 -10.22 -5.75 -9.66
CA ILE A 49 -8.84 -5.26 -9.56
C ILE A 49 -7.82 -6.39 -9.80
N GLY A 50 -8.08 -7.59 -9.28
CA GLY A 50 -7.14 -8.71 -9.34
C GLY A 50 -7.14 -9.45 -10.69
N ALA A 51 -8.30 -9.63 -11.31
CA ALA A 51 -8.48 -10.58 -12.42
C ALA A 51 -7.51 -10.39 -13.58
N LEU A 52 -7.35 -9.14 -14.07
CA LEU A 52 -6.44 -8.87 -15.18
C LEU A 52 -4.97 -9.03 -14.78
N ASN A 53 -4.60 -8.58 -13.58
CA ASN A 53 -3.22 -8.70 -13.08
C ASN A 53 -2.78 -10.16 -12.96
N TYR A 54 -3.61 -11.02 -12.36
CA TYR A 54 -3.31 -12.46 -12.30
C TYR A 54 -3.28 -13.09 -13.69
N TYR A 55 -4.25 -12.77 -14.55
CA TYR A 55 -4.28 -13.30 -15.93
C TYR A 55 -3.00 -12.98 -16.69
N VAL A 56 -2.59 -11.71 -16.68
CA VAL A 56 -1.41 -11.25 -17.42
C VAL A 56 -0.12 -11.86 -16.86
N ASN A 57 0.04 -11.92 -15.53
CA ASN A 57 1.23 -12.51 -14.92
C ASN A 57 1.35 -14.02 -15.22
N GLU A 58 0.23 -14.74 -15.25
CA GLU A 58 0.21 -16.17 -15.62
C GLU A 58 0.40 -16.39 -17.12
N ARG A 59 -0.26 -15.58 -17.97
CA ARG A 59 -0.26 -15.73 -19.43
C ARG A 59 1.08 -15.41 -20.09
N PHE A 60 1.79 -14.41 -19.55
CA PHE A 60 3.05 -13.90 -20.11
C PHE A 60 4.25 -14.19 -19.19
N GLU A 61 4.09 -15.10 -18.22
CA GLU A 61 5.13 -15.43 -17.21
C GLU A 61 5.79 -14.19 -16.58
N SER A 62 5.00 -13.12 -16.44
CA SER A 62 5.49 -11.77 -16.19
C SER A 62 5.28 -11.40 -14.73
N ASN A 63 6.29 -11.67 -13.91
CA ASN A 63 6.35 -11.18 -12.53
C ASN A 63 7.16 -9.89 -12.42
N ASN A 64 6.98 -9.21 -11.28
CA ASN A 64 7.79 -8.06 -10.93
C ASN A 64 9.29 -8.45 -10.90
N PRO A 65 10.16 -7.75 -11.63
CA PRO A 65 11.55 -8.14 -11.75
C PRO A 65 12.35 -7.85 -10.47
N ILE A 66 13.42 -8.64 -10.28
CA ILE A 66 14.51 -8.34 -9.37
C ILE A 66 15.52 -7.51 -10.15
N ILE A 67 15.88 -6.33 -9.63
CA ILE A 67 16.82 -5.42 -10.29
C ILE A 67 18.10 -5.38 -9.46
N VAL A 68 19.24 -5.73 -10.05
CA VAL A 68 20.55 -5.62 -9.41
C VAL A 68 21.38 -4.62 -10.20
N MET A 69 21.64 -3.46 -9.59
CA MET A 69 22.40 -2.40 -10.21
C MET A 69 23.81 -2.35 -9.61
N PHE A 70 24.80 -2.23 -10.48
CA PHE A 70 26.21 -2.13 -10.12
C PHE A 70 26.71 -0.75 -10.52
N THR A 71 27.46 -0.09 -9.64
CA THR A 71 28.20 1.13 -9.95
C THR A 71 29.68 0.89 -9.74
N LEU A 72 30.43 1.14 -10.81
CA LEU A 72 31.87 0.91 -10.91
C LEU A 72 32.60 2.26 -10.94
N GLU A 73 33.86 2.28 -10.50
CA GLU A 73 34.73 3.45 -10.67
C GLU A 73 35.18 3.61 -12.12
N GLU A 74 35.32 2.48 -12.81
CA GLU A 74 35.77 2.34 -14.19
C GLU A 74 34.60 2.17 -15.18
N ASP A 75 34.89 2.22 -16.48
CA ASP A 75 33.90 1.95 -17.54
C ASP A 75 33.39 0.50 -17.45
N VAL A 76 32.07 0.32 -17.43
CA VAL A 76 31.39 -0.98 -17.45
C VAL A 76 31.83 -1.82 -18.65
N LEU A 77 32.08 -1.18 -19.80
CA LEU A 77 32.45 -1.86 -21.04
C LEU A 77 33.92 -2.29 -21.08
N ARG A 78 34.63 -2.37 -19.95
CA ARG A 78 35.93 -3.06 -19.89
C ARG A 78 35.72 -4.57 -19.94
N ILE A 79 36.57 -5.28 -20.70
CA ILE A 79 36.47 -6.75 -20.86
C ILE A 79 36.46 -7.45 -19.50
N SER A 80 37.34 -7.06 -18.57
CA SER A 80 37.39 -7.59 -17.21
C SER A 80 36.04 -7.48 -16.47
N ASN A 81 35.36 -6.34 -16.61
CA ASN A 81 34.07 -6.09 -15.97
C ASN A 81 32.97 -6.91 -16.64
N LEU A 82 32.96 -6.98 -17.97
CA LEU A 82 31.99 -7.77 -18.73
C LEU A 82 32.08 -9.27 -18.43
N ILE A 83 33.28 -9.82 -18.19
CA ILE A 83 33.45 -11.22 -17.76
C ILE A 83 32.67 -11.47 -16.46
N HIS A 84 32.84 -10.59 -15.47
CA HIS A 84 32.13 -10.72 -14.20
C HIS A 84 30.62 -10.54 -14.36
N ILE A 85 30.16 -9.57 -15.15
CA ILE A 85 28.73 -9.32 -15.42
C ILE A 85 28.11 -10.55 -16.10
N ARG A 86 28.79 -11.12 -17.09
CA ARG A 86 28.32 -12.30 -17.82
C ARG A 86 28.20 -13.51 -16.90
N ARG A 87 29.22 -13.74 -16.08
CA ARG A 87 29.22 -14.86 -15.14
C ARG A 87 28.10 -14.75 -14.12
N MET A 88 27.92 -13.56 -13.52
CA MET A 88 26.78 -13.31 -12.62
C MET A 88 25.43 -13.48 -13.32
N SER A 89 25.33 -13.16 -14.60
CA SER A 89 24.10 -13.29 -15.38
C SER A 89 23.78 -14.75 -15.74
N LYS A 90 24.77 -15.52 -16.20
CA LYS A 90 24.61 -16.96 -16.52
C LYS A 90 24.31 -17.78 -15.27
N GLU A 91 25.15 -17.66 -14.24
CA GLU A 91 24.94 -18.36 -12.96
C GLU A 91 23.67 -17.86 -12.24
N GLY A 92 23.33 -16.57 -12.41
CA GLY A 92 22.07 -16.00 -11.92
C GLY A 92 20.83 -16.61 -12.58
N LYS A 93 20.89 -16.96 -13.89
CA LYS A 93 19.81 -17.66 -14.60
C LYS A 93 19.61 -19.08 -14.08
N GLU A 94 20.67 -19.72 -13.56
CA GLU A 94 20.61 -21.08 -12.99
C GLU A 94 19.99 -21.13 -11.58
N ILE A 95 19.77 -19.97 -10.93
CA ILE A 95 19.11 -19.91 -9.63
C ILE A 95 17.67 -20.42 -9.75
N GLU A 96 17.36 -21.48 -9.01
CA GLU A 96 16.02 -22.08 -8.98
C GLU A 96 14.93 -21.02 -8.72
N GLY A 97 14.06 -20.83 -9.72
CA GLY A 97 12.96 -19.88 -9.68
C GLY A 97 13.18 -18.61 -10.50
N ILE A 98 14.32 -18.46 -11.17
CA ILE A 98 14.53 -17.45 -12.23
C ILE A 98 14.17 -18.08 -13.59
N VAL A 99 13.35 -17.39 -14.38
CA VAL A 99 12.98 -17.82 -15.74
C VAL A 99 13.78 -17.09 -16.81
N ASN A 100 14.12 -15.83 -16.56
CA ASN A 100 14.85 -15.02 -17.53
C ASN A 100 15.82 -14.05 -16.84
N VAL A 101 16.89 -13.69 -17.54
CA VAL A 101 17.88 -12.69 -17.12
C VAL A 101 18.17 -11.76 -18.28
N ILE A 102 17.98 -10.46 -18.06
CA ILE A 102 18.33 -9.41 -19.00
C ILE A 102 19.57 -8.70 -18.47
N SER A 103 20.65 -8.71 -19.25
CA SER A 103 21.91 -8.05 -18.94
C SER A 103 22.59 -7.63 -20.24
N ILE A 104 23.47 -6.62 -20.19
CA ILE A 104 24.19 -6.18 -21.38
C ILE A 104 25.01 -7.31 -22.05
N THR A 105 25.40 -8.34 -21.30
CA THR A 105 26.21 -9.47 -21.80
C THR A 105 25.39 -10.63 -22.34
N GLU A 106 24.08 -10.70 -22.07
CA GLU A 106 23.20 -11.81 -22.48
C GLU A 106 22.01 -11.35 -23.34
N VAL A 107 21.97 -10.08 -23.75
CA VAL A 107 20.96 -9.58 -24.69
C VAL A 107 21.26 -10.02 -26.12
N ASP A 108 20.20 -10.38 -26.83
CA ASP A 108 20.23 -10.55 -28.28
C ASP A 108 20.31 -9.18 -28.97
N ASP A 109 20.99 -9.16 -30.11
CA ASP A 109 21.12 -8.01 -30.98
C ASP A 109 20.76 -8.41 -32.42
N VAL A 110 20.15 -7.46 -33.12
CA VAL A 110 19.81 -7.62 -34.52
C VAL A 110 20.80 -6.80 -35.34
N LYS A 111 21.55 -7.47 -36.21
CA LYS A 111 22.49 -6.85 -37.14
C LYS A 111 22.10 -7.17 -38.58
N SER A 112 22.27 -6.17 -39.44
CA SER A 112 22.22 -6.36 -40.89
C SER A 112 23.64 -6.33 -41.43
N THR A 113 24.06 -7.41 -42.09
CA THR A 113 25.36 -7.48 -42.75
C THR A 113 25.12 -7.93 -44.18
N SER A 114 25.45 -7.06 -45.16
CA SER A 114 25.42 -7.39 -46.59
C SER A 114 24.07 -7.92 -47.12
N GLY A 115 22.95 -7.46 -46.55
CA GLY A 115 21.60 -7.87 -46.94
C GLY A 115 21.07 -9.11 -46.20
N GLU A 116 21.85 -9.72 -45.32
CA GLU A 116 21.41 -10.78 -44.41
C GLU A 116 21.16 -10.21 -43.01
N MET A 117 20.02 -10.58 -42.42
CA MET A 117 19.70 -10.29 -41.03
C MET A 117 20.21 -11.43 -40.15
N ILE A 118 20.99 -11.07 -39.15
CA ILE A 118 21.51 -12.01 -38.15
C ILE A 118 20.99 -11.54 -36.79
N VAL A 119 20.21 -12.40 -36.13
CA VAL A 119 19.84 -12.26 -34.72
C VAL A 119 20.82 -13.14 -33.94
N ASP A 120 21.71 -12.52 -33.18
CA ASP A 120 22.72 -13.22 -32.38
C ASP A 120 22.98 -12.44 -31.08
N LYS A 121 23.67 -13.04 -30.12
CA LYS A 121 24.04 -12.35 -28.88
C LYS A 121 24.89 -11.13 -29.19
N LEU A 122 24.59 -10.01 -28.52
CA LEU A 122 25.41 -8.79 -28.60
C LEU A 122 26.88 -9.11 -28.28
N PHE A 123 27.09 -9.98 -27.28
CA PHE A 123 28.39 -10.53 -26.91
C PHE A 123 28.45 -12.05 -27.19
N PRO A 124 29.25 -12.50 -28.17
CA PRO A 124 29.50 -13.93 -28.39
C PRO A 124 30.17 -14.56 -27.16
N ASP A 125 30.12 -15.89 -27.01
CA ASP A 125 30.69 -16.56 -25.82
C ASP A 125 32.18 -16.25 -25.60
N ASN A 126 32.96 -16.09 -26.68
CA ASN A 126 34.37 -15.70 -26.64
C ASN A 126 34.59 -14.20 -26.95
N PHE A 127 33.81 -13.31 -26.32
CA PHE A 127 33.90 -11.87 -26.60
C PHE A 127 35.25 -11.24 -26.21
N GLU A 128 36.08 -11.96 -25.46
CA GLU A 128 37.46 -11.57 -25.14
C GLU A 128 38.34 -11.45 -26.40
N ASP A 129 37.99 -12.19 -27.47
CA ASP A 129 38.73 -12.25 -28.73
C ASP A 129 38.20 -11.27 -29.80
N ILE A 130 37.27 -10.37 -29.45
CA ILE A 130 36.68 -9.43 -30.41
C ILE A 130 37.75 -8.45 -30.92
N LYS A 131 38.06 -8.55 -32.22
CA LYS A 131 39.07 -7.72 -32.89
C LYS A 131 38.76 -6.23 -32.88
N ASP A 132 37.49 -5.84 -33.00
CA ASP A 132 37.05 -4.43 -32.99
C ASP A 132 36.11 -4.13 -31.80
N PHE A 133 36.68 -4.21 -30.60
CA PHE A 133 35.93 -3.96 -29.37
C PHE A 133 35.57 -2.48 -29.18
N GLU A 134 36.39 -1.55 -29.69
CA GLU A 134 36.10 -0.11 -29.65
C GLU A 134 34.94 0.26 -30.60
N GLY A 135 34.85 -0.37 -31.76
CA GLY A 135 33.68 -0.28 -32.64
C GLY A 135 32.41 -0.77 -31.95
N LEU A 136 32.47 -1.92 -31.27
CA LEU A 136 31.35 -2.45 -30.49
C LEU A 136 30.94 -1.49 -29.35
N LYS A 137 31.89 -0.88 -28.64
CA LYS A 137 31.57 0.15 -27.62
C LYS A 137 30.83 1.34 -28.20
N LYS A 138 31.30 1.86 -29.35
CA LYS A 138 30.62 2.97 -30.04
C LYS A 138 29.21 2.57 -30.46
N TYR A 139 29.06 1.35 -30.98
CA TYR A 139 27.77 0.78 -31.35
C TYR A 139 26.81 0.69 -30.16
N ILE A 140 27.26 0.13 -29.03
CA ILE A 140 26.48 0.04 -27.78
C ILE A 140 26.08 1.42 -27.30
N LYS A 141 27.02 2.39 -27.28
CA LYS A 141 26.75 3.78 -26.88
C LYS A 141 25.78 4.48 -27.84
N SER A 142 25.73 4.07 -29.11
CA SER A 142 24.82 4.62 -30.13
C SER A 142 23.41 4.05 -30.09
N LYS A 143 23.20 2.88 -29.46
CA LYS A 143 21.89 2.21 -29.42
C LYS A 143 21.13 2.50 -28.12
N GLU A 144 19.92 3.05 -28.26
CA GLU A 144 18.92 3.28 -27.21
C GLU A 144 18.61 2.02 -26.38
N SER A 145 18.72 0.82 -26.94
CA SER A 145 18.44 -0.46 -26.25
C SER A 145 19.45 -0.81 -25.18
N TYR A 146 20.62 -0.17 -25.20
CA TYR A 146 21.71 -0.47 -24.30
C TYR A 146 22.08 0.75 -23.46
N ASN A 147 22.35 1.89 -24.10
CA ASN A 147 22.75 3.12 -23.44
C ASN A 147 21.55 3.86 -22.82
N GLY A 148 21.62 4.10 -21.50
CA GLY A 148 20.54 4.60 -20.65
C GLY A 148 19.59 3.52 -20.11
N SER A 149 19.62 2.30 -20.64
CA SER A 149 18.68 1.22 -20.29
C SER A 149 19.35 0.05 -19.56
N LEU A 150 20.49 -0.45 -20.07
CA LEU A 150 21.28 -1.51 -19.44
C LEU A 150 22.66 -1.01 -18.94
N ILE A 151 23.14 0.10 -19.50
CA ILE A 151 24.31 0.84 -19.04
C ILE A 151 23.91 2.30 -18.85
N SER A 152 24.38 2.95 -17.79
CA SER A 152 24.16 4.38 -17.56
C SER A 152 24.84 5.24 -18.63
N LYS A 153 24.33 6.46 -18.84
CA LYS A 153 24.88 7.37 -19.87
C LYS A 153 26.35 7.72 -19.70
N ASP A 154 26.83 7.75 -18.46
CA ASP A 154 28.24 7.99 -18.13
C ASP A 154 29.12 6.73 -18.27
N GLY A 155 28.52 5.58 -18.58
CA GLY A 155 29.21 4.30 -18.74
C GLY A 155 29.66 3.64 -17.43
N LYS A 156 29.29 4.18 -16.26
CA LYS A 156 29.81 3.71 -14.96
C LYS A 156 28.90 2.76 -14.20
N SER A 157 27.63 2.66 -14.59
CA SER A 157 26.66 1.79 -13.94
C SER A 157 26.01 0.85 -14.94
N THR A 158 25.65 -0.34 -14.48
CA THR A 158 24.93 -1.34 -15.27
C THR A 158 23.91 -2.07 -14.41
N VAL A 159 22.95 -2.72 -15.05
CA VAL A 159 21.88 -3.43 -14.38
C VAL A 159 21.75 -4.85 -14.92
N ILE A 160 21.52 -5.79 -14.01
CA ILE A 160 21.06 -7.15 -14.30
C ILE A 160 19.61 -7.22 -13.80
N ILE A 161 18.68 -7.55 -14.70
CA ILE A 161 17.27 -7.70 -14.39
C ILE A 161 16.95 -9.19 -14.42
N LEU A 162 16.58 -9.76 -13.28
CA LEU A 162 16.25 -11.18 -13.16
C LEU A 162 14.73 -11.34 -12.96
N GLN A 163 14.10 -12.16 -13.78
CA GLN A 163 12.66 -12.34 -13.77
C GLN A 163 12.31 -13.64 -13.02
N PRO A 164 11.62 -13.54 -11.87
CA PRO A 164 11.22 -14.72 -11.11
C PRO A 164 10.01 -15.42 -11.76
N SER A 165 9.94 -16.74 -11.65
CA SER A 165 8.80 -17.54 -12.09
C SER A 165 7.51 -17.14 -11.36
N PRO A 166 6.35 -17.09 -12.05
CA PRO A 166 5.02 -16.92 -11.43
C PRO A 166 4.71 -17.96 -10.34
N GLU A 167 5.29 -19.15 -10.44
CA GLU A 167 4.98 -20.28 -9.53
C GLU A 167 5.79 -20.24 -8.23
N LYS A 168 6.87 -19.46 -8.19
CA LYS A 168 7.78 -19.39 -7.05
C LYS A 168 7.57 -18.10 -6.28
N ASN A 169 7.86 -18.13 -4.98
CA ASN A 169 7.81 -16.93 -4.15
C ASN A 169 8.96 -15.99 -4.54
N ALA A 170 8.63 -14.88 -5.21
CA ALA A 170 9.60 -13.92 -5.72
C ALA A 170 10.48 -13.30 -4.61
N ASP A 171 9.93 -13.08 -3.41
CA ASP A 171 10.66 -12.53 -2.26
C ASP A 171 11.77 -13.50 -1.81
N TYR A 172 11.46 -14.80 -1.76
CA TYR A 172 12.43 -15.84 -1.45
C TYR A 172 13.52 -15.97 -2.52
N VAL A 173 13.13 -15.93 -3.80
CA VAL A 173 14.08 -15.96 -4.93
C VAL A 173 15.00 -14.73 -4.88
N ALA A 174 14.46 -13.55 -4.57
CA ALA A 174 15.23 -12.32 -4.40
C ALA A 174 16.30 -12.44 -3.30
N LEU A 175 16.00 -13.08 -2.16
CA LEU A 175 17.02 -13.33 -1.14
C LEU A 175 18.13 -14.28 -1.61
N LYS A 176 17.80 -15.31 -2.41
CA LYS A 176 18.82 -16.19 -3.02
C LYS A 176 19.71 -15.40 -3.98
N VAL A 177 19.12 -14.57 -4.84
CA VAL A 177 19.86 -13.70 -5.78
C VAL A 177 20.79 -12.75 -5.03
N ARG A 178 20.30 -12.05 -3.99
CA ARG A 178 21.13 -11.15 -3.18
C ARG A 178 22.33 -11.88 -2.56
N LYS A 179 22.09 -13.04 -1.93
CA LYS A 179 23.18 -13.85 -1.34
C LYS A 179 24.20 -14.30 -2.37
N PHE A 180 23.74 -14.74 -3.54
CA PHE A 180 24.60 -15.15 -4.64
C PHE A 180 25.51 -14.01 -5.10
N ILE A 181 24.93 -12.85 -5.42
CA ILE A 181 25.69 -11.67 -5.89
C ILE A 181 26.65 -11.17 -4.81
N ASP A 182 26.20 -11.02 -3.56
CA ASP A 182 27.05 -10.57 -2.45
C ASP A 182 28.25 -11.51 -2.24
N SER A 183 28.04 -12.84 -2.36
CA SER A 183 29.11 -13.83 -2.24
C SER A 183 30.08 -13.75 -3.42
N TYR A 184 29.56 -13.64 -4.64
CA TYR A 184 30.37 -13.53 -5.85
C TYR A 184 31.27 -12.29 -5.83
N ILE A 185 30.73 -11.12 -5.46
CA ILE A 185 31.49 -9.86 -5.34
C ILE A 185 32.61 -10.01 -4.31
N LYS A 186 32.33 -10.64 -3.17
CA LYS A 186 33.30 -10.85 -2.10
C LYS A 186 34.40 -11.84 -2.48
N GLU A 187 34.06 -12.97 -3.09
CA GLU A 187 35.01 -14.01 -3.51
C GLU A 187 35.98 -13.52 -4.59
N ASN A 188 35.50 -12.64 -5.49
CA ASN A 188 36.30 -12.07 -6.56
C ASN A 188 36.97 -10.72 -6.19
N ASN A 189 36.85 -10.26 -4.94
CA ASN A 189 37.40 -8.99 -4.45
C ASN A 189 37.03 -7.77 -5.31
N LEU A 190 35.79 -7.70 -5.77
CA LEU A 190 35.31 -6.61 -6.64
C LEU A 190 34.92 -5.39 -5.79
N ASN A 191 35.55 -4.24 -6.05
CA ASN A 191 35.22 -2.97 -5.38
C ASN A 191 34.00 -2.27 -6.04
N TRP A 192 32.93 -3.02 -6.27
CA TRP A 192 31.72 -2.51 -6.92
C TRP A 192 30.66 -2.17 -5.89
N LYS A 193 29.97 -1.05 -6.08
CA LYS A 193 28.78 -0.74 -5.27
C LYS A 193 27.60 -1.47 -5.86
N VAL A 194 26.92 -2.28 -5.05
CA VAL A 194 25.76 -3.07 -5.46
C VAL A 194 24.50 -2.51 -4.82
N TYR A 195 23.46 -2.36 -5.63
CA TYR A 195 22.17 -1.82 -5.24
C TYR A 195 21.08 -2.81 -5.66
N TYR A 196 20.29 -3.26 -4.69
CA TYR A 196 19.21 -4.23 -4.91
C TYR A 196 17.86 -3.51 -4.96
N GLY A 197 17.21 -3.55 -6.11
CA GLY A 197 15.91 -2.93 -6.37
C GLY A 197 14.89 -3.90 -6.97
N GLY A 198 13.79 -3.32 -7.44
CA GLY A 198 12.60 -4.06 -7.88
C GLY A 198 11.68 -4.43 -6.72
N THR A 199 10.44 -4.76 -7.04
CA THR A 199 9.38 -5.01 -6.05
C THR A 199 9.72 -6.13 -5.06
N PRO A 200 10.28 -7.29 -5.48
CA PRO A 200 10.61 -8.36 -4.52
C PRO A 200 11.66 -7.95 -3.46
N MET A 201 12.64 -7.11 -3.82
CA MET A 201 13.64 -6.58 -2.88
C MET A 201 13.01 -5.59 -1.89
N LEU A 202 12.08 -4.77 -2.38
CA LEU A 202 11.30 -3.86 -1.57
C LEU A 202 10.41 -4.61 -0.56
N LEU A 203 9.72 -5.66 -1.00
CA LEU A 203 8.87 -6.50 -0.14
C LEU A 203 9.64 -7.27 0.92
N ASN A 204 10.84 -7.77 0.60
CA ASN A 204 11.77 -8.34 1.60
C ASN A 204 12.10 -7.31 2.69
N SER A 205 12.38 -6.06 2.30
CA SER A 205 12.67 -4.99 3.26
C SER A 205 11.48 -4.64 4.14
N ILE A 206 10.26 -4.65 3.59
CA ILE A 206 9.01 -4.50 4.39
C ILE A 206 8.89 -5.67 5.37
N THR A 207 9.16 -6.89 4.94
CA THR A 207 9.09 -8.10 5.76
C THR A 207 10.05 -8.03 6.95
N ASP A 208 11.27 -7.54 6.75
CA ASP A 208 12.23 -7.32 7.83
C ASP A 208 11.72 -6.29 8.86
N LEU A 209 11.12 -5.20 8.40
CA LEU A 209 10.49 -4.21 9.28
C LEU A 209 9.34 -4.82 10.08
N VAL A 210 8.48 -5.62 9.44
CA VAL A 210 7.38 -6.34 10.09
C VAL A 210 7.89 -7.24 11.21
N VAL A 211 8.90 -8.09 10.94
CA VAL A 211 9.45 -9.02 11.93
C VAL A 211 10.14 -8.27 13.08
N ARG A 212 10.86 -7.20 12.78
CA ARG A 212 11.48 -6.35 13.79
C ARG A 212 10.42 -5.69 14.68
N ASP A 213 9.36 -5.16 14.08
CA ASP A 213 8.30 -4.48 14.80
C ASP A 213 7.50 -5.45 15.69
N LEU A 214 7.23 -6.69 15.26
CA LEU A 214 6.61 -7.69 16.14
C LEU A 214 7.48 -8.01 17.37
N ARG A 215 8.79 -8.18 17.17
CA ARG A 215 9.74 -8.47 18.27
C ARG A 215 9.91 -7.31 19.24
N PHE A 216 9.85 -6.07 18.74
CA PHE A 216 10.10 -4.87 19.55
C PHE A 216 8.84 -4.26 20.15
N LEU A 217 7.76 -4.12 19.36
CA LEU A 217 6.55 -3.41 19.77
C LEU A 217 5.70 -4.19 20.76
N ILE A 218 5.62 -5.53 20.66
CA ILE A 218 4.80 -6.35 21.57
C ILE A 218 5.30 -6.27 23.03
N PRO A 219 6.61 -6.46 23.33
CA PRO A 219 7.12 -6.24 24.69
C PRO A 219 6.96 -4.79 25.14
N LEU A 220 7.21 -3.83 24.24
CA LEU A 220 7.14 -2.41 24.57
C LEU A 220 5.72 -1.96 24.92
N VAL A 221 4.70 -2.36 24.15
CA VAL A 221 3.30 -2.04 24.47
C VAL A 221 2.86 -2.70 25.77
N SER A 222 3.28 -3.94 26.00
CA SER A 222 2.98 -4.65 27.25
C SER A 222 3.59 -3.93 28.45
N PHE A 223 4.82 -3.44 28.32
CA PHE A 223 5.50 -2.66 29.35
C PHE A 223 4.84 -1.29 29.58
N VAL A 224 4.50 -0.56 28.51
CA VAL A 224 3.83 0.75 28.62
C VAL A 224 2.46 0.60 29.28
N VAL A 225 1.65 -0.37 28.85
CA VAL A 225 0.36 -0.65 29.47
C VAL A 225 0.54 -1.10 30.92
N PHE A 226 1.51 -1.97 31.21
CA PHE A 226 1.87 -2.32 32.59
C PHE A 226 2.17 -1.08 33.44
N ALA A 227 3.00 -0.16 32.94
CA ALA A 227 3.39 1.04 33.67
C ALA A 227 2.18 1.94 33.98
N VAL A 228 1.31 2.19 32.99
CA VAL A 228 0.10 3.01 33.17
C VAL A 228 -0.87 2.34 34.17
N LEU A 229 -1.12 1.04 34.01
CA LEU A 229 -1.96 0.27 34.92
C LEU A 229 -1.36 0.18 36.32
N PHE A 230 -0.03 0.12 36.45
CA PHE A 230 0.66 0.14 37.74
C PHE A 230 0.51 1.50 38.43
N VAL A 231 0.59 2.61 37.70
CA VAL A 231 0.32 3.94 38.26
C VAL A 231 -1.13 4.04 38.74
N SER A 232 -2.07 3.46 37.98
CA SER A 232 -3.50 3.42 38.35
C SER A 232 -3.73 2.59 39.62
N PHE A 233 -3.34 1.31 39.63
CA PHE A 233 -3.67 0.40 40.72
C PHE A 233 -2.67 0.38 41.87
N ARG A 234 -1.42 0.82 41.65
CA ARG A 234 -0.28 0.72 42.59
C ARG A 234 -0.07 -0.67 43.17
N SER A 235 -0.42 -1.70 42.40
CA SER A 235 -0.40 -3.10 42.83
C SER A 235 -0.05 -4.00 41.65
N ILE A 236 1.10 -4.67 41.75
CA ILE A 236 1.60 -5.58 40.70
C ILE A 236 0.55 -6.64 40.34
N LYS A 237 -0.16 -7.20 41.34
CA LYS A 237 -1.20 -8.21 41.09
C LYS A 237 -2.40 -7.65 40.33
N ALA A 238 -2.86 -6.45 40.70
CA ALA A 238 -3.99 -5.79 40.04
C ALA A 238 -3.63 -5.33 38.61
N THR A 239 -2.36 -5.02 38.38
CA THR A 239 -1.82 -4.65 37.07
C THR A 239 -1.63 -5.86 36.15
N LEU A 240 -1.10 -6.97 36.66
CA LEU A 240 -0.82 -8.16 35.85
C LEU A 240 -2.08 -8.90 35.40
N LEU A 241 -3.15 -8.87 36.20
CA LEU A 241 -4.38 -9.61 35.87
C LEU A 241 -5.02 -9.19 34.53
N PRO A 242 -5.32 -7.90 34.26
CA PRO A 242 -5.84 -7.47 32.97
C PRO A 242 -4.83 -7.74 31.86
N LEU A 243 -3.55 -7.43 32.09
CA LEU A 243 -2.52 -7.59 31.06
C LEU A 243 -2.38 -9.05 30.60
N ILE A 244 -2.35 -10.00 31.53
CA ILE A 244 -2.27 -11.44 31.22
C ILE A 244 -3.49 -11.89 30.42
N THR A 245 -4.70 -11.46 30.80
CA THR A 245 -5.91 -11.86 30.06
C THR A 245 -5.89 -11.41 28.61
N VAL A 246 -5.35 -10.21 28.35
CA VAL A 246 -5.29 -9.65 27.01
C VAL A 246 -4.15 -10.25 26.19
N LEU A 247 -3.00 -10.53 26.81
CA LEU A 247 -1.91 -11.27 26.18
C LEU A 247 -2.36 -12.67 25.72
N ILE A 248 -3.08 -13.39 26.58
CA ILE A 248 -3.68 -14.69 26.26
C ILE A 248 -4.71 -14.55 25.13
N GLY A 249 -5.61 -13.56 25.20
CA GLY A 249 -6.60 -13.30 24.15
C GLY A 249 -5.97 -12.97 22.80
N THR A 250 -4.88 -12.19 22.82
CA THR A 250 -4.10 -11.82 21.63
C THR A 250 -3.41 -13.05 21.03
N ALA A 251 -2.78 -13.89 21.84
CA ALA A 251 -2.17 -15.13 21.39
C ALA A 251 -3.20 -16.09 20.75
N CYS A 252 -4.39 -16.20 21.33
CA CYS A 252 -5.50 -16.97 20.75
C CYS A 252 -5.97 -16.40 19.41
N ALA A 253 -6.09 -15.07 19.28
CA ALA A 253 -6.47 -14.42 18.03
C ALA A 253 -5.44 -14.66 16.92
N MET A 254 -4.16 -14.49 17.23
CA MET A 254 -3.06 -14.81 16.30
C MET A 254 -3.04 -16.31 15.95
N GLY A 255 -3.38 -17.19 16.89
CA GLY A 255 -3.47 -18.61 16.60
C GLY A 255 -4.65 -18.97 15.68
N VAL A 256 -5.81 -18.33 15.84
CA VAL A 256 -6.92 -18.43 14.87
C VAL A 256 -6.48 -17.99 13.49
N MET A 257 -5.71 -16.90 13.39
CA MET A 257 -5.14 -16.43 12.12
C MET A 257 -4.31 -17.51 11.42
N GLY A 258 -3.43 -18.19 12.16
CA GLY A 258 -2.64 -19.30 11.63
C GLY A 258 -3.47 -20.53 11.26
N TYR A 259 -4.53 -20.87 12.02
CA TYR A 259 -5.44 -21.97 11.65
C TYR A 259 -6.24 -21.69 10.39
N LEU A 260 -6.67 -20.44 10.21
CA LEU A 260 -7.37 -19.99 9.01
C LEU A 260 -6.42 -19.79 7.81
N LYS A 261 -5.11 -19.96 8.00
CA LYS A 261 -4.07 -19.72 6.99
C LYS A 261 -4.12 -18.32 6.39
N LEU A 262 -4.51 -17.33 7.19
CA LEU A 262 -4.53 -15.94 6.78
C LEU A 262 -3.12 -15.36 6.87
N PRO A 263 -2.62 -14.70 5.82
CA PRO A 263 -1.27 -14.15 5.81
C PRO A 263 -1.14 -12.97 6.78
N LEU A 264 -0.01 -12.90 7.47
CA LEU A 264 0.38 -11.72 8.25
C LEU A 264 1.01 -10.69 7.32
N THR A 265 0.21 -9.67 7.02
CA THR A 265 0.63 -8.56 6.17
C THR A 265 1.11 -7.38 7.01
N THR A 266 1.59 -6.32 6.37
CA THR A 266 1.96 -5.06 7.04
C THR A 266 0.82 -4.49 7.92
N PHE A 267 -0.44 -4.68 7.52
CA PHE A 267 -1.61 -4.32 8.35
C PHE A 267 -1.68 -5.13 9.64
N GLY A 268 -1.40 -6.43 9.53
CA GLY A 268 -1.54 -7.38 10.62
C GLY A 268 -0.61 -7.12 11.80
N VAL A 269 0.49 -6.37 11.59
CA VAL A 269 1.42 -5.96 12.65
C VAL A 269 0.72 -5.16 13.75
N ALA A 270 -0.31 -4.38 13.39
CA ALA A 270 -1.04 -3.59 14.36
C ALA A 270 -1.95 -4.45 15.26
N ILE A 271 -2.36 -5.66 14.85
CA ILE A 271 -3.33 -6.50 15.57
C ILE A 271 -2.92 -6.73 17.03
N PRO A 272 -1.70 -7.24 17.34
CA PRO A 272 -1.32 -7.50 18.72
C PRO A 272 -1.25 -6.22 19.56
N VAL A 273 -0.75 -5.14 18.97
CA VAL A 273 -0.61 -3.85 19.67
C VAL A 273 -1.98 -3.27 20.00
N ILE A 274 -2.92 -3.32 19.06
CA ILE A 274 -4.30 -2.86 19.22
C ILE A 274 -5.03 -3.67 20.28
N LEU A 275 -4.94 -5.01 20.20
CA LEU A 275 -5.60 -5.88 21.17
C LEU A 275 -5.03 -5.68 22.57
N ILE A 276 -3.71 -5.54 22.72
CA ILE A 276 -3.06 -5.23 23.99
C ILE A 276 -3.50 -3.85 24.50
N ALA A 277 -3.58 -2.83 23.66
CA ALA A 277 -4.03 -1.51 24.08
C ALA A 277 -5.50 -1.52 24.54
N VAL A 278 -6.42 -1.99 23.69
CA VAL A 278 -7.88 -1.87 23.90
C VAL A 278 -8.41 -2.93 24.88
N GLY A 279 -7.91 -4.16 24.84
CA GLY A 279 -8.46 -5.28 25.61
C GLY A 279 -8.34 -5.12 27.13
N ASN A 280 -7.44 -4.24 27.60
CA ASN A 280 -7.21 -4.04 29.04
C ASN A 280 -8.36 -3.32 29.73
N ALA A 281 -9.20 -2.58 28.99
CA ALA A 281 -10.34 -1.84 29.51
C ALA A 281 -11.28 -2.72 30.35
N TYR A 282 -11.56 -3.94 29.91
CA TYR A 282 -12.50 -4.86 30.57
C TYR A 282 -11.99 -5.29 31.94
N GLY A 283 -10.72 -5.69 32.01
CA GLY A 283 -10.07 -6.08 33.26
C GLY A 283 -9.98 -4.92 34.26
N ILE A 284 -9.77 -3.67 33.78
CA ILE A 284 -9.76 -2.48 34.63
C ILE A 284 -11.10 -2.32 35.36
N HIS A 285 -12.21 -2.42 34.64
CA HIS A 285 -13.55 -2.27 35.23
C HIS A 285 -13.89 -3.37 36.24
N VAL A 286 -13.56 -4.64 35.94
CA VAL A 286 -13.78 -5.77 36.86
C VAL A 286 -12.97 -5.60 38.15
N ILE A 287 -11.69 -5.24 38.05
CA ILE A 287 -10.81 -5.08 39.20
C ILE A 287 -11.23 -3.89 40.06
N ASN A 288 -11.58 -2.77 39.43
CA ASN A 288 -12.03 -1.57 40.13
C ASN A 288 -13.31 -1.86 40.94
N GLU A 289 -14.29 -2.49 40.32
CA GLU A 289 -15.54 -2.87 40.97
C GLU A 289 -15.32 -3.89 42.11
N TYR A 290 -14.40 -4.84 41.93
CA TYR A 290 -14.07 -5.81 42.97
C TYR A 290 -13.49 -5.13 44.21
N HIS A 291 -12.59 -4.15 44.03
CA HIS A 291 -12.05 -3.40 45.16
C HIS A 291 -13.10 -2.55 45.88
N GLU A 292 -14.04 -1.95 45.16
CA GLU A 292 -15.18 -1.24 45.76
C GLU A 292 -16.06 -2.18 46.60
N LYS A 293 -16.50 -3.31 46.02
CA LYS A 293 -17.42 -4.24 46.69
C LYS A 293 -16.80 -5.04 47.82
N LYS A 294 -15.51 -5.37 47.72
CA LYS A 294 -14.78 -6.13 48.74
C LYS A 294 -14.64 -5.37 50.06
N LYS A 295 -14.62 -4.02 50.05
CA LYS A 295 -14.55 -3.22 51.29
C LYS A 295 -15.68 -3.59 52.26
N ASN A 296 -16.86 -3.91 51.72
CA ASN A 296 -18.08 -4.10 52.51
C ASN A 296 -18.64 -5.53 52.45
N ASN A 297 -18.01 -6.46 51.73
CA ASN A 297 -18.55 -7.81 51.51
C ASN A 297 -17.46 -8.91 51.57
N HIS A 298 -17.87 -10.13 51.93
CA HIS A 298 -17.04 -11.33 51.75
C HIS A 298 -16.69 -11.57 50.27
N VAL A 299 -15.54 -12.21 50.02
CA VAL A 299 -14.96 -12.36 48.67
C VAL A 299 -15.94 -12.96 47.65
N ASP A 300 -16.68 -14.01 48.01
CA ASP A 300 -17.62 -14.66 47.10
C ASP A 300 -18.80 -13.77 46.73
N VAL A 301 -19.37 -13.07 47.72
CA VAL A 301 -20.48 -12.12 47.51
C VAL A 301 -20.01 -10.92 46.70
N ALA A 302 -18.81 -10.42 46.99
CA ALA A 302 -18.19 -9.34 46.23
C ALA A 302 -17.99 -9.74 44.76
N LEU A 303 -17.41 -10.91 44.48
CA LEU A 303 -17.17 -11.38 43.10
C LEU A 303 -18.47 -11.60 42.32
N LEU A 304 -19.49 -12.19 42.94
CA LEU A 304 -20.80 -12.36 42.29
C LEU A 304 -21.47 -11.02 42.00
N SER A 305 -21.39 -10.06 42.92
CA SER A 305 -21.90 -8.71 42.71
C SER A 305 -21.17 -7.98 41.58
N VAL A 306 -19.84 -8.11 41.51
CA VAL A 306 -18.99 -7.54 40.45
C VAL A 306 -19.40 -8.11 39.09
N LEU A 307 -19.49 -9.44 38.96
CA LEU A 307 -19.88 -10.08 37.72
C LEU A 307 -21.27 -9.63 37.26
N LYS A 308 -22.25 -9.57 38.17
CA LYS A 308 -23.60 -9.11 37.83
C LYS A 308 -23.65 -7.64 37.41
N ARG A 309 -22.90 -6.76 38.09
CA ARG A 309 -22.91 -5.30 37.84
C ARG A 309 -22.11 -4.90 36.60
N THR A 310 -20.99 -5.57 36.33
CA THR A 310 -20.08 -5.20 35.24
C THR A 310 -20.34 -5.93 33.93
N PHE A 311 -21.08 -7.05 33.95
CA PHE A 311 -21.26 -7.87 32.75
C PHE A 311 -21.91 -7.14 31.58
N ILE A 312 -23.06 -6.47 31.77
CA ILE A 312 -23.74 -5.79 30.66
C ILE A 312 -22.88 -4.65 30.09
N PRO A 313 -22.34 -3.71 30.89
CA PRO A 313 -21.47 -2.66 30.36
C PRO A 313 -20.26 -3.19 29.58
N ILE A 314 -19.57 -4.21 30.13
CA ILE A 314 -18.40 -4.82 29.48
C ILE A 314 -18.80 -5.57 28.20
N LEU A 315 -19.92 -6.30 28.21
CA LEU A 315 -20.43 -7.01 27.03
C LEU A 315 -20.78 -6.02 25.91
N MET A 316 -21.44 -4.91 26.24
CA MET A 316 -21.80 -3.90 25.25
C MET A 316 -20.55 -3.24 24.64
N SER A 317 -19.58 -2.88 25.47
CA SER A 317 -18.28 -2.36 25.04
C SER A 317 -17.52 -3.36 24.14
N ALA A 318 -17.53 -4.65 24.50
CA ALA A 318 -16.95 -5.69 23.66
C ALA A 318 -17.70 -5.85 22.33
N LEU A 319 -19.03 -5.78 22.33
CA LEU A 319 -19.85 -5.88 21.11
C LEU A 319 -19.71 -4.67 20.19
N THR A 320 -19.55 -3.46 20.72
CA THR A 320 -19.28 -2.26 19.91
C THR A 320 -17.89 -2.31 19.30
N THR A 321 -16.88 -2.73 20.07
CA THR A 321 -15.51 -2.90 19.56
C THR A 321 -15.47 -4.02 18.50
N PHE A 322 -16.13 -5.15 18.76
CA PHE A 322 -16.31 -6.26 17.82
C PHE A 322 -17.00 -5.79 16.53
N GLY A 323 -18.07 -5.01 16.66
CA GLY A 323 -18.78 -4.39 15.54
C GLY A 323 -17.90 -3.45 14.72
N GLY A 324 -17.01 -2.70 15.37
CA GLY A 324 -16.05 -1.80 14.70
C GLY A 324 -15.04 -2.54 13.86
N PHE A 325 -14.51 -3.67 14.36
CA PHE A 325 -13.63 -4.52 13.58
C PHE A 325 -14.36 -5.29 12.47
N LEU A 326 -15.59 -5.75 12.72
CA LEU A 326 -16.40 -6.38 11.68
C LEU A 326 -16.86 -5.41 10.60
N SER A 327 -17.12 -4.14 10.91
CA SER A 327 -17.49 -3.15 9.88
C SER A 327 -16.35 -2.97 8.87
N ILE A 328 -15.09 -3.01 9.33
CA ILE A 328 -13.91 -3.06 8.45
C ILE A 328 -13.95 -4.35 7.63
N ALA A 329 -14.24 -5.50 8.24
CA ALA A 329 -14.28 -6.77 7.54
C ALA A 329 -15.29 -6.83 6.38
N PHE A 330 -16.50 -6.31 6.60
CA PHE A 330 -17.57 -6.33 5.61
C PHE A 330 -17.47 -5.22 4.57
N ALA A 331 -16.92 -4.06 4.94
CA ALA A 331 -16.83 -2.92 4.03
C ALA A 331 -15.70 -3.05 2.99
N ASN A 332 -14.74 -3.95 3.21
CA ASN A 332 -13.53 -4.02 2.38
C ASN A 332 -13.52 -5.23 1.42
N GLU A 333 -13.26 -4.95 0.15
CA GLU A 333 -12.94 -5.96 -0.87
C GLU A 333 -11.52 -6.51 -0.71
N MET A 334 -10.63 -5.73 -0.08
CA MET A 334 -9.24 -6.11 0.22
C MET A 334 -9.21 -7.17 1.32
N ARG A 335 -8.64 -8.34 1.00
CA ARG A 335 -8.51 -9.47 1.93
C ARG A 335 -7.75 -9.08 3.19
N SER A 336 -6.64 -8.34 3.05
CA SER A 336 -5.80 -7.95 4.20
C SER A 336 -6.54 -7.10 5.24
N ALA A 337 -7.33 -6.11 4.80
CA ALA A 337 -8.15 -5.31 5.72
C ALA A 337 -9.28 -6.14 6.33
N ARG A 338 -9.84 -7.07 5.56
CA ARG A 338 -10.87 -7.99 6.04
C ARG A 338 -10.37 -8.94 7.11
N ASP A 339 -9.24 -9.57 6.85
CA ASP A 339 -8.58 -10.51 7.76
C ASP A 339 -8.16 -9.79 9.05
N PHE A 340 -7.62 -8.58 8.92
CA PHE A 340 -7.35 -7.70 10.06
C PHE A 340 -8.60 -7.46 10.93
N GLY A 341 -9.74 -7.12 10.32
CA GLY A 341 -11.00 -6.93 11.03
C GLY A 341 -11.49 -8.22 11.70
N ILE A 342 -11.49 -9.35 11.00
CA ILE A 342 -11.95 -10.64 11.53
C ILE A 342 -11.10 -11.08 12.73
N ILE A 343 -9.77 -11.04 12.61
CA ILE A 343 -8.87 -11.49 13.65
C ILE A 343 -8.92 -10.55 14.87
N SER A 344 -9.00 -9.24 14.65
CA SER A 344 -9.17 -8.29 15.75
C SER A 344 -10.51 -8.50 16.48
N ALA A 345 -11.59 -8.80 15.74
CA ALA A 345 -12.89 -9.14 16.31
C ALA A 345 -12.82 -10.40 17.21
N PHE A 346 -12.16 -11.47 16.76
CA PHE A 346 -11.90 -12.65 17.61
C PHE A 346 -11.09 -12.28 18.85
N GLY A 347 -10.06 -11.44 18.73
CA GLY A 347 -9.26 -10.97 19.85
C GLY A 347 -10.06 -10.25 20.93
N VAL A 348 -11.04 -9.43 20.53
CA VAL A 348 -11.97 -8.77 21.46
C VAL A 348 -12.83 -9.79 22.20
N ILE A 349 -13.41 -10.77 21.49
CA ILE A 349 -14.24 -11.82 22.10
C ILE A 349 -13.41 -12.69 23.05
N PHE A 350 -12.19 -13.08 22.67
CA PHE A 350 -11.30 -13.81 23.56
C PHE A 350 -10.96 -12.97 24.80
N SER A 351 -10.65 -11.69 24.64
CA SER A 351 -10.35 -10.78 25.76
C SER A 351 -11.54 -10.67 26.73
N LEU A 352 -12.77 -10.60 26.21
CA LEU A 352 -13.99 -10.64 27.02
C LEU A 352 -14.13 -11.96 27.79
N ILE A 353 -14.00 -13.10 27.09
CA ILE A 353 -14.12 -14.44 27.68
C ILE A 353 -13.09 -14.60 28.80
N PHE A 354 -11.82 -14.30 28.53
CA PHE A 354 -10.75 -14.44 29.52
C PHE A 354 -10.89 -13.45 30.66
N THR A 355 -11.33 -12.21 30.43
CA THR A 355 -11.61 -11.26 31.52
C THR A 355 -12.63 -11.82 32.51
N LEU A 356 -13.73 -12.40 32.01
CA LEU A 356 -14.82 -12.92 32.84
C LEU A 356 -14.50 -14.28 33.49
N THR A 357 -13.61 -15.08 32.90
CA THR A 357 -13.31 -16.45 33.35
C THR A 357 -11.95 -16.61 34.04
N PHE A 358 -11.02 -15.68 33.87
CA PHE A 358 -9.69 -15.74 34.49
C PHE A 358 -9.60 -14.84 35.73
N ILE A 359 -10.02 -13.58 35.64
CA ILE A 359 -9.83 -12.61 36.74
C ILE A 359 -10.55 -13.04 38.03
N PRO A 360 -11.86 -13.40 38.02
CA PRO A 360 -12.57 -13.73 39.27
C PRO A 360 -12.01 -14.97 39.98
N PRO A 361 -11.72 -16.10 39.30
CA PRO A 361 -11.08 -17.25 39.94
C PRO A 361 -9.72 -16.95 40.55
N VAL A 362 -8.87 -16.18 39.87
CA VAL A 362 -7.55 -15.82 40.43
C VAL A 362 -7.69 -14.92 41.65
N LEU A 363 -8.60 -13.94 41.64
CA LEU A 363 -8.90 -13.10 42.80
C LEU A 363 -9.47 -13.89 43.98
N LYS A 364 -10.22 -14.97 43.71
CA LYS A 364 -10.72 -15.89 44.73
C LYS A 364 -9.61 -16.72 45.37
N LEU A 365 -8.70 -17.27 44.57
CA LEU A 365 -7.58 -18.09 45.06
C LEU A 365 -6.52 -17.23 45.77
N PHE A 366 -6.34 -15.99 45.32
CA PHE A 366 -5.36 -15.06 45.88
C PHE A 366 -6.01 -13.74 46.35
N PRO A 367 -6.89 -13.78 47.36
CA PRO A 367 -7.63 -12.60 47.82
C PRO A 367 -6.73 -11.62 48.59
N LYS A 368 -5.49 -11.98 48.96
CA LYS A 368 -4.58 -11.09 49.69
C LYS A 368 -3.94 -10.05 48.76
N GLY A 369 -4.53 -8.86 48.80
CA GLY A 369 -3.95 -7.60 48.36
C GLY A 369 -4.75 -6.45 48.96
N LYS A 370 -4.17 -5.72 49.92
CA LYS A 370 -4.61 -4.36 50.23
C LYS A 370 -4.23 -3.51 49.02
N VAL A 371 -5.08 -3.48 48.00
CA VAL A 371 -4.97 -2.47 46.95
C VAL A 371 -5.60 -1.22 47.56
N SER A 372 -4.76 -0.44 48.22
CA SER A 372 -5.06 0.97 48.41
C SER A 372 -4.76 1.60 47.05
N PHE A 373 -5.78 2.08 46.34
CA PHE A 373 -5.55 3.31 45.58
C PHE A 373 -4.88 4.25 46.57
N GLY A 374 -3.69 4.75 46.24
CA GLY A 374 -2.77 5.21 47.27
C GLY A 374 -3.42 6.21 48.21
N LYS A 375 -3.13 6.07 49.50
CA LYS A 375 -3.38 7.07 50.55
C LYS A 375 -2.55 8.37 50.34
N LEU A 376 -2.31 8.78 49.09
CA LEU A 376 -1.87 10.12 48.76
C LEU A 376 -3.17 10.92 48.56
N THR A 377 -3.61 11.52 49.68
CA THR A 377 -4.79 12.38 49.88
C THR A 377 -5.97 12.14 48.94
N GLU A 378 -6.96 11.36 49.40
CA GLU A 378 -8.32 11.33 48.83
C GLU A 378 -8.84 12.75 48.53
N GLU A 379 -8.41 13.76 49.30
CA GLU A 379 -8.74 15.17 49.10
C GLU A 379 -8.25 15.78 47.76
N SER A 380 -7.03 15.52 47.29
CA SER A 380 -6.48 16.23 46.12
C SER A 380 -7.04 15.71 44.78
N GLU A 381 -7.24 14.40 44.65
CA GLU A 381 -7.87 13.79 43.46
C GLU A 381 -9.38 14.04 43.43
N HIS A 382 -10.08 13.93 44.57
CA HIS A 382 -11.48 14.37 44.65
C HIS A 382 -11.60 15.85 44.30
N ASN A 383 -10.63 16.70 44.66
CA ASN A 383 -10.65 18.12 44.33
C ASN A 383 -10.56 18.38 42.82
N ILE A 384 -9.73 17.66 42.05
CA ILE A 384 -9.63 17.83 40.59
C ILE A 384 -10.91 17.38 39.86
N PHE A 385 -11.42 16.18 40.14
CA PHE A 385 -12.61 15.67 39.46
C PHE A 385 -13.87 16.41 39.89
N SER A 386 -13.98 16.82 41.17
CA SER A 386 -15.09 17.67 41.61
C SER A 386 -15.00 19.09 41.04
N TRP A 387 -13.81 19.66 40.92
CA TRP A 387 -13.59 20.94 40.24
C TRP A 387 -14.02 20.85 38.77
N TRP A 388 -13.62 19.78 38.08
CA TRP A 388 -13.96 19.58 36.68
C TRP A 388 -15.47 19.38 36.48
N ALA A 389 -16.12 18.60 37.35
CA ALA A 389 -17.57 18.46 37.36
C ALA A 389 -18.28 19.80 37.57
N ARG A 390 -17.84 20.62 38.55
CA ARG A 390 -18.38 21.97 38.80
C ARG A 390 -18.19 22.88 37.58
N PHE A 391 -17.02 22.82 36.94
CA PHE A 391 -16.71 23.57 35.73
C PHE A 391 -17.68 23.21 34.59
N VAL A 392 -17.87 21.91 34.32
CA VAL A 392 -18.79 21.41 33.29
C VAL A 392 -20.21 21.87 33.58
N PHE A 393 -20.66 21.75 34.82
CA PHE A 393 -22.02 22.13 35.20
C PHE A 393 -22.28 23.64 35.06
N LYS A 394 -21.30 24.47 35.45
CA LYS A 394 -21.37 25.95 35.40
C LYS A 394 -21.30 26.47 33.97
N TYR A 395 -20.38 25.97 33.15
CA TYR A 395 -20.07 26.52 31.82
C TYR A 395 -20.64 25.70 30.64
N LYS A 396 -21.57 24.76 30.89
CA LYS A 396 -22.18 23.86 29.88
C LYS A 396 -22.48 24.48 28.50
N LYS A 397 -23.08 25.68 28.43
CA LYS A 397 -23.40 26.34 27.14
C LYS A 397 -22.13 26.70 26.35
N TRP A 398 -21.15 27.28 27.03
CA TRP A 398 -19.88 27.69 26.43
C TRP A 398 -19.04 26.48 26.03
N ILE A 399 -19.12 25.38 26.78
CA ILE A 399 -18.46 24.11 26.42
C ILE A 399 -19.04 23.58 25.10
N VAL A 400 -20.37 23.54 24.95
CA VAL A 400 -20.98 23.09 23.68
C VAL A 400 -20.55 23.98 22.51
N LEU A 401 -20.53 25.31 22.67
CA LEU A 401 -20.07 26.23 21.63
C LEU A 401 -18.59 26.06 21.29
N PHE A 402 -17.73 25.84 22.29
CA PHE A 402 -16.29 25.62 22.09
C PHE A 402 -16.03 24.35 21.26
N PHE A 403 -16.67 23.23 21.61
CA PHE A 403 -16.56 21.99 20.84
C PHE A 403 -17.16 22.14 19.44
N ALA A 404 -18.26 22.88 19.27
CA ALA A 404 -18.81 23.18 17.94
C ALA A 404 -17.82 24.00 17.08
N GLY A 405 -17.11 24.98 17.67
CA GLY A 405 -16.07 25.73 16.98
C GLY A 405 -14.91 24.85 16.50
N ILE A 406 -14.42 23.95 17.36
CA ILE A 406 -13.40 22.96 16.98
C ILE A 406 -13.90 22.04 15.87
N ALA A 407 -15.17 21.62 15.92
CA ALA A 407 -15.77 20.79 14.88
C ALA A 407 -15.78 21.50 13.52
N VAL A 408 -16.13 22.78 13.46
CA VAL A 408 -16.11 23.58 12.22
C VAL A 408 -14.69 23.71 11.66
N ILE A 409 -13.71 24.01 12.51
CA ILE A 409 -12.29 24.07 12.10
C ILE A 409 -11.82 22.71 11.57
N SER A 410 -12.17 21.63 12.26
CA SER A 410 -11.81 20.28 11.86
C SER A 410 -12.45 19.88 10.53
N ALA A 411 -13.70 20.28 10.30
CA ALA A 411 -14.41 20.07 9.03
C ALA A 411 -13.75 20.83 7.87
N TYR A 412 -13.24 22.04 8.10
CA TYR A 412 -12.46 22.77 7.10
C TYR A 412 -11.19 22.02 6.72
N PHE A 413 -10.40 21.56 7.69
CA PHE A 413 -9.16 20.83 7.42
C PHE A 413 -9.40 19.43 6.84
N LEU A 414 -10.52 18.78 7.16
CA LEU A 414 -10.90 17.50 6.55
C LEU A 414 -10.92 17.58 5.02
N THR A 415 -11.28 18.73 4.42
CA THR A 415 -11.25 18.93 2.95
C THR A 415 -9.85 18.97 2.35
N LYS A 416 -8.79 19.01 3.18
CA LYS A 416 -7.39 19.09 2.78
C LYS A 416 -6.64 17.75 2.87
N ILE A 417 -7.33 16.67 3.23
CA ILE A 417 -6.74 15.33 3.32
C ILE A 417 -6.31 14.86 1.93
N GLN A 418 -5.11 14.29 1.84
CA GLN A 418 -4.59 13.63 0.64
C GLN A 418 -4.62 12.12 0.84
N ILE A 419 -4.95 11.38 -0.22
CA ILE A 419 -4.89 9.92 -0.22
C ILE A 419 -3.63 9.52 -0.98
N LYS A 420 -2.77 8.73 -0.35
CA LYS A 420 -1.54 8.25 -0.98
C LYS A 420 -1.32 6.78 -0.67
N VAL A 421 -1.11 6.03 -1.75
CA VAL A 421 -0.76 4.61 -1.74
C VAL A 421 0.52 4.45 -2.56
N ASP A 422 1.62 4.15 -1.88
CA ASP A 422 2.93 3.80 -2.45
C ASP A 422 3.73 3.04 -1.39
N TYR A 423 4.41 1.95 -1.77
CA TYR A 423 5.33 1.24 -0.89
C TYR A 423 6.48 2.13 -0.40
N LEU A 424 7.00 3.06 -1.21
CA LEU A 424 8.08 3.94 -0.76
C LEU A 424 7.65 4.88 0.36
N SER A 425 6.36 5.17 0.49
CA SER A 425 5.84 5.97 1.60
C SER A 425 5.93 5.26 2.96
N TYR A 426 6.21 3.95 2.96
CA TYR A 426 6.34 3.16 4.19
C TYR A 426 7.70 3.37 4.86
N PHE A 427 8.69 3.84 4.10
CA PHE A 427 10.06 3.98 4.53
C PHE A 427 10.41 5.44 4.83
N ASP A 428 11.35 5.64 5.76
CA ASP A 428 11.98 6.93 5.92
C ASP A 428 12.77 7.26 4.64
N LYS A 429 12.75 8.52 4.20
CA LYS A 429 13.53 8.98 3.03
C LYS A 429 15.03 8.74 3.19
N LYS A 430 15.52 8.59 4.43
CA LYS A 430 16.92 8.28 4.76
C LYS A 430 17.24 6.79 4.79
N SER A 431 16.24 5.91 4.64
CA SER A 431 16.47 4.47 4.63
C SER A 431 17.27 4.04 3.38
N GLU A 432 18.06 2.98 3.53
CA GLU A 432 18.84 2.41 2.44
C GLU A 432 17.96 2.10 1.21
N VAL A 433 16.79 1.48 1.43
CA VAL A 433 15.85 1.10 0.38
C VAL A 433 15.32 2.31 -0.40
N ALA A 434 14.98 3.40 0.30
CA ALA A 434 14.53 4.63 -0.36
C ALA A 434 15.63 5.26 -1.21
N ILE A 435 16.87 5.29 -0.69
CA ILE A 435 18.05 5.82 -1.40
C ILE A 435 18.38 4.95 -2.61
N VAL A 436 18.40 3.63 -2.44
CA VAL A 436 18.64 2.65 -3.51
C VAL A 436 17.62 2.81 -4.63
N THR A 437 16.33 2.86 -4.28
CA THR A 437 15.25 2.98 -5.28
C THR A 437 15.28 4.31 -6.01
N ASP A 438 15.54 5.42 -5.29
CA ASP A 438 15.72 6.74 -5.90
C ASP A 438 16.92 6.78 -6.84
N HIS A 439 18.02 6.12 -6.46
CA HIS A 439 19.21 6.06 -7.29
C HIS A 439 19.01 5.22 -8.57
N ILE A 440 18.33 4.08 -8.47
CA ILE A 440 17.94 3.26 -9.64
C ILE A 440 17.03 4.09 -10.55
N ASN A 441 16.00 4.75 -10.02
CA ASN A 441 15.04 5.56 -10.80
C ASN A 441 15.66 6.80 -11.45
N LYS A 442 16.76 7.34 -10.89
CA LYS A 442 17.50 8.46 -11.50
C LYS A 442 18.45 8.02 -12.60
N THR A 443 18.98 6.82 -12.49
CA THR A 443 20.00 6.28 -13.39
C THR A 443 19.39 5.51 -14.56
N PHE A 444 18.28 4.80 -14.31
CA PHE A 444 17.54 3.96 -15.25
C PHE A 444 16.04 4.31 -15.23
N ASP A 445 15.29 3.83 -16.22
CA ASP A 445 13.93 4.28 -16.56
C ASP A 445 12.84 4.11 -15.49
N GLY A 446 13.14 3.44 -14.37
CA GLY A 446 12.21 3.31 -13.25
C GLY A 446 12.21 1.91 -12.61
N SER A 447 11.37 1.73 -11.59
CA SER A 447 11.24 0.46 -10.84
C SER A 447 9.79 -0.03 -10.73
N PHE A 448 8.80 0.77 -11.12
CA PHE A 448 7.37 0.46 -10.99
C PHE A 448 6.73 0.23 -12.35
N GLU A 449 6.04 -0.90 -12.51
CA GLU A 449 5.46 -1.28 -13.79
C GLU A 449 4.04 -0.72 -14.02
N LEU A 450 3.83 -0.17 -15.20
CA LEU A 450 2.52 0.03 -15.83
C LEU A 450 2.43 -0.92 -17.03
N LYS A 451 1.46 -1.84 -17.00
CA LYS A 451 1.27 -2.84 -18.05
C LYS A 451 0.03 -2.53 -18.88
N LEU A 452 0.14 -2.64 -20.21
CA LEU A 452 -0.98 -2.56 -21.14
C LEU A 452 -1.19 -3.94 -21.77
N TYR A 453 -2.39 -4.47 -21.61
CA TYR A 453 -2.81 -5.72 -22.22
C TYR A 453 -3.72 -5.43 -23.41
N THR A 454 -3.46 -6.08 -24.54
CA THR A 454 -4.27 -5.98 -25.75
C THR A 454 -4.45 -7.37 -26.38
N LYS A 455 -5.63 -7.63 -26.94
CA LYS A 455 -5.97 -8.82 -27.71
C LYS A 455 -6.45 -8.43 -29.10
N GLY A 456 -5.91 -9.06 -30.14
CA GLY A 456 -6.17 -8.82 -31.56
C GLY A 456 -5.01 -9.39 -32.40
N ASN A 457 -5.08 -9.33 -33.73
CA ASN A 457 -4.00 -9.87 -34.57
C ASN A 457 -2.72 -9.02 -34.46
N VAL A 458 -1.73 -9.49 -33.69
CA VAL A 458 -0.49 -8.75 -33.46
C VAL A 458 0.33 -8.59 -34.74
N LEU A 459 0.22 -9.54 -35.67
CA LEU A 459 0.98 -9.53 -36.93
C LEU A 459 0.38 -8.57 -37.97
N ASP A 460 -0.73 -7.90 -37.66
CA ASP A 460 -1.26 -6.82 -38.50
C ASP A 460 -0.45 -5.54 -38.30
N SER A 461 -0.03 -4.92 -39.40
CA SER A 461 0.68 -3.62 -39.38
C SER A 461 -0.18 -2.52 -38.76
N THR A 462 -1.50 -2.59 -38.93
CA THR A 462 -2.45 -1.64 -38.31
C THR A 462 -2.44 -1.78 -36.79
N TYR A 463 -2.36 -3.01 -36.28
CA TYR A 463 -2.29 -3.28 -34.84
C TYR A 463 -1.01 -2.71 -34.23
N LEU A 464 0.15 -3.01 -34.81
CA LEU A 464 1.44 -2.53 -34.29
C LEU A 464 1.54 -1.00 -34.36
N ARG A 465 1.07 -0.36 -35.44
CA ARG A 465 1.07 1.11 -35.55
C ARG A 465 0.11 1.75 -34.54
N THR A 466 -1.02 1.11 -34.27
CA THR A 466 -1.94 1.54 -33.21
C THR A 466 -1.26 1.49 -31.84
N LEU A 467 -0.56 0.39 -31.54
CA LEU A 467 0.24 0.26 -30.32
C LEU A 467 1.33 1.33 -30.23
N GLN A 468 2.06 1.59 -31.31
CA GLN A 468 3.11 2.62 -31.33
C GLN A 468 2.55 4.01 -31.01
N ILE A 469 1.38 4.35 -31.55
CA ILE A 469 0.73 5.63 -31.23
C ILE A 469 0.40 5.72 -29.74
N ILE A 470 -0.20 4.67 -29.18
CA ILE A 470 -0.55 4.63 -27.74
C ILE A 470 0.71 4.71 -26.88
N GLU A 471 1.77 3.98 -27.24
CA GLU A 471 3.03 3.95 -26.51
C GLU A 471 3.71 5.31 -26.46
N GLU A 472 3.79 6.00 -27.59
CA GLU A 472 4.47 7.30 -27.69
C GLU A 472 3.64 8.43 -27.03
N GLU A 473 2.30 8.36 -27.06
CA GLU A 473 1.45 9.28 -26.29
C GLU A 473 1.61 9.09 -24.78
N LEU A 474 1.68 7.85 -24.30
CA LEU A 474 1.89 7.56 -22.88
C LEU A 474 3.31 7.92 -22.43
N ARG A 475 4.32 7.65 -23.27
CA ARG A 475 5.70 8.06 -23.04
C ARG A 475 5.81 9.57 -22.91
N PHE A 476 5.13 10.33 -23.78
CA PHE A 476 5.07 11.79 -23.71
C PHE A 476 4.51 12.28 -22.37
N MET A 477 3.40 11.69 -21.91
CA MET A 477 2.81 12.03 -20.61
C MET A 477 3.68 11.61 -19.42
N ALA A 478 4.44 10.53 -19.54
CA ALA A 478 5.40 10.08 -18.53
C ALA A 478 6.71 10.88 -18.52
N GLY A 479 6.84 11.92 -19.34
CA GLY A 479 8.03 12.79 -19.41
C GLY A 479 9.13 12.29 -20.37
N GLY A 480 8.78 11.45 -21.35
CA GLY A 480 9.60 11.09 -22.50
C GLY A 480 10.71 10.07 -22.25
N LYS A 481 11.12 9.88 -21.00
CA LYS A 481 12.32 9.10 -20.66
C LYS A 481 12.14 7.59 -20.78
N THR A 482 10.95 7.08 -20.47
CA THR A 482 10.73 5.65 -20.25
C THR A 482 10.66 4.86 -21.56
N ARG A 483 11.31 3.69 -21.60
CA ARG A 483 11.22 2.77 -22.72
C ARG A 483 10.27 1.62 -22.41
N PRO A 484 9.15 1.46 -23.15
CA PRO A 484 8.31 0.28 -23.01
C PRO A 484 9.00 -0.97 -23.56
N SER A 485 8.86 -2.07 -22.83
CA SER A 485 9.06 -3.41 -23.39
C SER A 485 7.83 -3.74 -24.25
N SER A 486 8.02 -3.76 -25.56
CA SER A 486 6.95 -3.83 -26.56
C SER A 486 7.43 -4.51 -27.85
N PRO A 487 6.54 -5.25 -28.55
CA PRO A 487 6.88 -5.82 -29.85
C PRO A 487 7.13 -4.76 -30.92
N VAL A 488 6.58 -3.55 -30.76
CA VAL A 488 6.70 -2.44 -31.71
C VAL A 488 8.17 -2.13 -32.00
N SER A 489 8.96 -1.95 -30.94
CA SER A 489 10.39 -1.62 -31.08
C SER A 489 11.21 -2.78 -31.68
N ILE A 490 10.79 -4.03 -31.42
CA ILE A 490 11.45 -5.23 -31.95
C ILE A 490 11.20 -5.30 -33.46
N PHE A 491 9.95 -5.23 -33.91
CA PHE A 491 9.62 -5.25 -35.33
C PHE A 491 10.21 -4.08 -36.10
N ALA A 492 10.23 -2.87 -35.51
CA ALA A 492 10.88 -1.72 -36.13
C ALA A 492 12.40 -1.93 -36.29
N SER A 493 13.07 -2.52 -35.28
CA SER A 493 14.50 -2.81 -35.35
C SER A 493 14.83 -3.92 -36.35
N LEU A 494 14.00 -4.96 -36.44
CA LEU A 494 14.13 -6.00 -37.46
C LEU A 494 13.94 -5.40 -38.87
N ASN A 495 12.94 -4.53 -39.03
CA ASN A 495 12.70 -3.89 -40.32
C ASN A 495 13.84 -2.95 -40.73
N GLU A 496 14.48 -2.25 -39.78
CA GLU A 496 15.69 -1.46 -40.02
C GLU A 496 16.81 -2.34 -40.61
N GLY A 497 16.93 -3.57 -40.12
CA GLY A 497 17.91 -4.52 -40.63
C GLY A 497 17.71 -4.87 -42.11
N ILE A 498 16.48 -4.83 -42.63
CA ILE A 498 16.20 -5.15 -44.05
C ILE A 498 16.16 -3.88 -44.92
N THR A 499 15.56 -2.82 -44.40
CA THR A 499 15.15 -1.65 -45.18
C THR A 499 15.97 -0.40 -44.91
N GLU A 500 16.89 -0.45 -43.94
CA GLU A 500 17.58 0.70 -43.34
C GLU A 500 16.66 1.72 -42.66
N ILE A 501 15.35 1.43 -42.57
CA ILE A 501 14.36 2.29 -41.93
C ILE A 501 13.86 1.61 -40.65
N PRO A 502 14.10 2.18 -39.46
CA PRO A 502 13.46 1.73 -38.24
C PRO A 502 12.01 2.17 -38.27
N MET A 503 11.12 1.33 -38.81
CA MET A 503 9.68 1.56 -38.82
C MET A 503 8.91 0.25 -38.81
N ILE A 504 7.66 0.28 -38.38
CA ILE A 504 6.78 -0.86 -38.53
C ILE A 504 6.55 -1.12 -40.02
N PRO A 505 6.67 -2.37 -40.50
CA PRO A 505 6.38 -2.71 -41.89
C PRO A 505 4.97 -2.29 -42.34
N GLU A 506 4.76 -2.18 -43.65
CA GLU A 506 3.52 -1.64 -44.17
C GLU A 506 2.43 -2.69 -44.32
N SER A 507 2.84 -3.94 -44.58
CA SER A 507 1.93 -5.06 -44.78
C SER A 507 2.06 -6.11 -43.68
N ALA A 508 0.96 -6.81 -43.39
CA ALA A 508 0.97 -7.96 -42.49
C ALA A 508 1.94 -9.07 -42.95
N TYR A 509 2.11 -9.24 -44.27
CA TYR A 509 3.06 -10.22 -44.83
C TYR A 509 4.51 -9.91 -44.45
N GLU A 510 4.92 -8.64 -44.49
CA GLU A 510 6.26 -8.25 -44.05
C GLU A 510 6.44 -8.47 -42.54
N VAL A 511 5.42 -8.17 -41.73
CA VAL A 511 5.44 -8.42 -40.28
C VAL A 511 5.56 -9.92 -39.98
N GLU A 512 4.80 -10.76 -40.69
CA GLU A 512 4.88 -12.23 -40.59
C GLU A 512 6.28 -12.76 -40.94
N ASN A 513 6.90 -12.25 -42.00
CA ASN A 513 8.26 -12.61 -42.38
C ASN A 513 9.28 -12.21 -41.30
N LEU A 514 9.14 -11.02 -40.70
CA LEU A 514 10.01 -10.59 -39.61
C LEU A 514 9.82 -11.42 -38.34
N TYR A 515 8.60 -11.88 -38.06
CA TYR A 515 8.33 -12.73 -36.90
C TYR A 515 9.11 -14.06 -36.96
N PHE A 516 9.37 -14.60 -38.15
CA PHE A 516 10.15 -15.84 -38.30
C PHE A 516 11.54 -15.74 -37.65
N PHE A 517 12.18 -14.58 -37.68
CA PHE A 517 13.52 -14.38 -37.11
C PHE A 517 13.55 -14.38 -35.58
N ILE A 518 12.40 -14.20 -34.95
CA ILE A 518 12.29 -14.07 -33.51
C ILE A 518 11.40 -15.16 -32.88
N ASP A 519 10.82 -16.02 -33.71
CA ASP A 519 10.05 -17.17 -33.27
C ASP A 519 10.93 -18.11 -32.43
N GLY A 520 10.41 -18.61 -31.32
CA GLY A 520 11.16 -19.41 -30.36
C GLY A 520 12.03 -18.65 -29.36
N ASN A 521 12.22 -17.32 -29.49
CA ASN A 521 12.96 -16.53 -28.50
C ASN A 521 12.18 -16.46 -27.17
N GLU A 522 12.80 -16.88 -26.06
CA GLU A 522 12.17 -16.87 -24.73
C GLU A 522 11.73 -15.46 -24.29
N SER A 523 12.49 -14.42 -24.66
CA SER A 523 12.20 -13.03 -24.28
C SER A 523 10.91 -12.51 -24.90
N ILE A 524 10.46 -13.10 -26.01
CA ILE A 524 9.22 -12.72 -26.68
C ILE A 524 7.99 -13.27 -25.99
N LYS A 525 8.09 -14.42 -25.30
CA LYS A 525 6.96 -15.01 -24.57
C LYS A 525 6.40 -14.10 -23.47
N ASN A 526 7.22 -13.18 -22.97
CA ASN A 526 6.84 -12.23 -21.92
C ASN A 526 6.10 -10.99 -22.47
N ILE A 527 6.00 -10.88 -23.80
CA ILE A 527 5.45 -9.72 -24.51
C ILE A 527 4.34 -10.16 -25.47
N LEU A 528 4.48 -11.31 -26.12
CA LEU A 528 3.55 -11.86 -27.10
C LEU A 528 3.12 -13.27 -26.73
N SER A 529 1.82 -13.56 -26.87
CA SER A 529 1.31 -14.91 -26.67
C SER A 529 1.72 -15.85 -27.81
N SER A 530 1.79 -17.15 -27.52
CA SER A 530 2.17 -18.18 -28.51
C SER A 530 1.24 -18.25 -29.73
N ASP A 531 -0.04 -17.88 -29.55
CA ASP A 531 -1.07 -17.78 -30.59
C ASP A 531 -1.10 -16.40 -31.28
N LYS A 532 -0.14 -15.52 -30.95
CA LYS A 532 0.14 -14.25 -31.65
C LYS A 532 -1.04 -13.29 -31.70
N ASN A 533 -1.98 -13.44 -30.76
CA ASN A 533 -3.22 -12.68 -30.68
C ASN A 533 -3.32 -11.85 -29.40
N GLU A 534 -2.36 -11.98 -28.47
CA GLU A 534 -2.31 -11.20 -27.25
C GLU A 534 -0.93 -10.58 -27.09
N CYS A 535 -0.92 -9.33 -26.64
CA CYS A 535 0.29 -8.54 -26.43
C CYS A 535 0.26 -7.90 -25.04
N LEU A 536 1.42 -7.84 -24.41
CA LEU A 536 1.68 -7.19 -23.14
C LEU A 536 2.79 -6.15 -23.31
N ILE A 537 2.44 -4.89 -23.18
CA ILE A 537 3.40 -3.79 -23.15
C ILE A 537 3.69 -3.44 -21.70
N SER A 538 4.96 -3.34 -21.32
CA SER A 538 5.35 -2.98 -19.95
C SER A 538 6.21 -1.73 -19.93
N PHE A 539 5.75 -0.70 -19.21
CA PHE A 539 6.52 0.51 -18.93
C PHE A 539 7.12 0.41 -17.54
N LEU A 540 8.44 0.55 -17.42
CA LEU A 540 9.08 0.87 -16.15
C LEU A 540 9.02 2.37 -15.94
N LEU A 541 8.42 2.78 -14.83
CA LEU A 541 8.21 4.17 -14.46
C LEU A 541 8.84 4.44 -13.08
N PRO A 542 9.34 5.66 -12.83
CA PRO A 542 9.74 6.07 -11.50
C PRO A 542 8.51 6.19 -10.57
N SER A 543 8.74 6.24 -9.25
CA SER A 543 7.67 6.67 -8.34
C SER A 543 7.23 8.09 -8.70
N MET A 544 5.91 8.35 -8.63
CA MET A 544 5.30 9.62 -9.00
C MET A 544 4.14 9.93 -8.05
N GLU A 545 3.72 11.20 -8.03
CA GLU A 545 2.60 11.63 -7.22
C GLU A 545 1.29 10.93 -7.63
N SER A 546 0.40 10.69 -6.66
CA SER A 546 -0.87 9.99 -6.89
C SER A 546 -1.74 10.63 -7.98
N SER A 547 -1.75 11.96 -8.10
CA SER A 547 -2.47 12.70 -9.14
C SER A 547 -1.93 12.39 -10.54
N THR A 548 -0.61 12.52 -10.73
CA THR A 548 0.07 12.21 -11.99
C THR A 548 -0.12 10.75 -12.38
N ARG A 549 0.01 9.82 -11.41
CA ARG A 549 -0.24 8.40 -11.64
C ARG A 549 -1.66 8.13 -12.09
N TYR A 550 -2.65 8.70 -11.40
CA TYR A 550 -4.07 8.55 -11.75
C TYR A 550 -4.34 9.08 -13.17
N GLU A 551 -3.80 10.24 -13.54
CA GLU A 551 -3.94 10.80 -14.89
C GLU A 551 -3.31 9.90 -15.96
N LEU A 552 -2.11 9.38 -15.72
CA LEU A 552 -1.43 8.48 -16.63
C LEU A 552 -2.19 7.16 -16.83
N VAL A 553 -2.60 6.52 -15.74
CA VAL A 553 -3.38 5.26 -15.78
C VAL A 553 -4.72 5.47 -16.48
N LYS A 554 -5.44 6.54 -16.15
CA LYS A 554 -6.72 6.86 -16.77
C LYS A 554 -6.58 7.20 -18.25
N LYS A 555 -5.49 7.88 -18.63
CA LYS A 555 -5.19 8.12 -20.04
C LYS A 555 -4.91 6.80 -20.77
N ALA A 556 -4.15 5.89 -20.19
CA ALA A 556 -3.88 4.58 -20.79
C ALA A 556 -5.17 3.81 -21.03
N GLU A 557 -6.07 3.74 -20.04
CA GLU A 557 -7.40 3.12 -20.20
C GLU A 557 -8.22 3.80 -21.30
N LYS A 558 -8.20 5.14 -21.35
CA LYS A 558 -8.91 5.93 -22.36
C LYS A 558 -8.38 5.66 -23.76
N LEU A 559 -7.06 5.73 -23.97
CA LEU A 559 -6.42 5.49 -25.27
C LEU A 559 -6.70 4.07 -25.78
N LEU A 560 -6.54 3.06 -24.92
CA LEU A 560 -6.85 1.67 -25.27
C LEU A 560 -8.31 1.47 -25.70
N ASN A 561 -9.24 2.25 -25.12
CA ASN A 561 -10.65 2.19 -25.49
C ASN A 561 -10.96 2.98 -26.78
N GLU A 562 -10.39 4.17 -26.96
CA GLU A 562 -10.58 5.01 -28.17
C GLU A 562 -10.01 4.32 -29.42
N TYR A 563 -8.87 3.67 -29.29
CA TYR A 563 -8.20 2.95 -30.38
C TYR A 563 -8.65 1.49 -30.52
N LYS A 564 -9.73 1.08 -29.82
CA LYS A 564 -10.31 -0.24 -29.99
C LYS A 564 -10.73 -0.47 -31.46
N ASN A 565 -11.36 0.53 -32.05
CA ASN A 565 -11.64 0.59 -33.48
C ASN A 565 -10.98 1.83 -34.08
N VAL A 566 -10.40 1.68 -35.26
CA VAL A 566 -9.61 2.74 -35.89
C VAL A 566 -10.08 3.04 -37.31
N SER A 567 -9.85 4.29 -37.70
CA SER A 567 -9.94 4.75 -39.09
C SER A 567 -8.54 4.73 -39.69
N ILE A 568 -8.43 4.15 -40.89
CA ILE A 568 -7.21 4.16 -41.69
C ILE A 568 -7.38 5.25 -42.74
N ILE A 569 -6.52 6.26 -42.69
CA ILE A 569 -6.60 7.42 -43.58
C ILE A 569 -5.33 7.55 -44.42
N ASP A 570 -5.49 7.97 -45.66
CA ASP A 570 -4.38 8.24 -46.57
C ASP A 570 -3.49 9.37 -46.03
N ARG A 571 -2.17 9.23 -46.17
CA ARG A 571 -1.17 10.20 -45.70
C ARG A 571 -1.42 11.62 -46.19
N LYS A 572 -2.00 11.81 -47.39
CA LYS A 572 -2.30 13.14 -47.96
C LYS A 572 -3.27 13.92 -47.08
N VAL A 573 -4.28 13.24 -46.53
CA VAL A 573 -5.30 13.84 -45.66
C VAL A 573 -4.80 13.91 -44.21
N ALA A 574 -3.83 13.07 -43.85
CA ALA A 574 -3.33 12.93 -42.48
C ALA A 574 -2.16 13.87 -42.13
N LYS A 575 -1.71 14.76 -43.02
CA LYS A 575 -0.49 15.58 -42.84
C LYS A 575 -0.35 16.20 -41.44
N GLU A 576 -1.34 16.96 -40.99
CA GLU A 576 -1.31 17.64 -39.68
C GLU A 576 -1.24 16.66 -38.50
N LYS A 577 -1.93 15.50 -38.62
CA LYS A 577 -1.92 14.46 -37.59
C LYS A 577 -0.57 13.77 -37.51
N ILE A 578 0.04 13.49 -38.68
CA ILE A 578 1.39 12.94 -38.78
C ILE A 578 2.38 13.91 -38.13
N TYR A 579 2.34 15.20 -38.47
CA TYR A 579 3.26 16.21 -37.89
C TYR A 579 3.13 16.32 -36.38
N SER A 580 1.90 16.35 -35.85
CA SER A 580 1.67 16.36 -34.40
C SER A 580 2.25 15.11 -33.73
N PHE A 581 2.03 13.93 -34.30
CA PHE A 581 2.53 12.67 -33.76
C PHE A 581 4.07 12.58 -33.81
N VAL A 582 4.66 12.91 -34.97
CA VAL A 582 6.12 12.96 -35.16
C VAL A 582 6.77 13.94 -34.19
N SER A 583 6.14 15.10 -33.95
CA SER A 583 6.66 16.09 -32.99
C SER A 583 6.76 15.50 -31.57
N LYS A 584 5.76 14.73 -31.14
CA LYS A 584 5.78 14.05 -29.83
C LYS A 584 6.84 12.95 -29.80
N MET A 585 6.94 12.13 -30.84
CA MET A 585 7.96 11.07 -30.94
C MET A 585 9.38 11.65 -30.85
N ILE A 586 9.65 12.72 -31.59
CA ILE A 586 10.95 13.41 -31.54
C ILE A 586 11.17 13.99 -30.14
N LEU A 587 10.18 14.66 -29.54
CA LEU A 587 10.35 15.24 -28.20
C LEU A 587 10.63 14.17 -27.14
N ASN A 588 9.96 13.00 -27.19
CA ASN A 588 10.27 11.85 -26.33
C ASN A 588 11.75 11.44 -26.48
N ARG A 589 12.19 11.33 -27.74
CA ARG A 589 13.59 11.28 -28.21
C ARG A 589 14.53 12.17 -27.39
N MET A 590 14.25 13.46 -27.48
CA MET A 590 15.08 14.54 -26.95
C MET A 590 15.09 14.59 -25.44
N GLN A 591 13.93 14.47 -24.80
CA GLN A 591 13.80 14.43 -23.34
C GLN A 591 14.60 13.28 -22.75
N ARG A 592 14.58 12.11 -23.41
CA ARG A 592 15.41 10.98 -23.02
C ARG A 592 16.89 11.25 -23.25
N ALA A 593 17.28 11.86 -24.36
CA ALA A 593 18.66 12.31 -24.60
C ALA A 593 19.12 13.41 -23.62
N SER A 594 18.26 13.89 -22.72
CA SER A 594 18.50 15.02 -21.80
C SER A 594 18.69 16.35 -22.52
N ILE A 595 18.13 16.48 -23.73
CA ILE A 595 18.05 17.70 -24.52
C ILE A 595 16.73 18.40 -24.15
N THR A 596 16.82 19.50 -23.39
CA THR A 596 15.63 20.21 -22.85
C THR A 596 15.43 21.61 -23.42
N ASN A 597 16.36 22.09 -24.26
CA ASN A 597 16.35 23.42 -24.85
C ASN A 597 15.47 23.54 -26.12
N ILE A 598 14.93 22.43 -26.61
CA ILE A 598 14.10 22.39 -27.82
C ILE A 598 12.68 21.98 -27.40
N SER A 599 11.70 22.81 -27.72
CA SER A 599 10.31 22.63 -27.34
C SER A 599 9.52 21.88 -28.42
N LEU A 600 8.35 21.35 -28.05
CA LEU A 600 7.42 20.73 -29.02
C LEU A 600 7.11 21.67 -30.18
N LYS A 601 6.92 22.96 -29.89
CA LYS A 601 6.59 23.99 -30.88
C LYS A 601 7.73 24.24 -31.86
N ASP A 602 8.98 24.13 -31.42
CA ASP A 602 10.14 24.28 -32.30
C ASP A 602 10.19 23.13 -33.32
N ILE A 603 9.88 21.90 -32.87
CA ILE A 603 9.80 20.73 -33.73
C ILE A 603 8.63 20.87 -34.72
N GLU A 604 7.46 21.31 -34.26
CA GLU A 604 6.28 21.56 -35.13
C GLU A 604 6.58 22.62 -36.20
N ASN A 605 7.30 23.69 -35.84
CA ASN A 605 7.75 24.72 -36.79
C ASN A 605 8.71 24.14 -37.83
N PHE A 606 9.67 23.32 -37.38
CA PHE A 606 10.59 22.62 -38.29
C PHE A 606 9.84 21.71 -39.25
N LEU A 607 8.92 20.87 -38.77
CA LEU A 607 8.13 19.97 -39.62
C LEU A 607 7.22 20.72 -40.60
N SER A 608 6.75 21.90 -40.21
CA SER A 608 5.97 22.76 -41.10
C SER A 608 6.81 23.37 -42.23
N SER A 609 8.14 23.47 -42.05
CA SER A 609 9.07 24.01 -43.05
C SER A 609 9.56 22.98 -44.08
N ILE A 610 9.42 21.68 -43.82
CA ILE A 610 9.83 20.62 -44.75
C ILE A 610 8.75 20.36 -45.81
N GLU A 611 9.18 19.96 -47.01
CA GLU A 611 8.28 19.57 -48.09
C GLU A 611 7.61 18.22 -47.77
N PHE A 612 6.28 18.21 -47.62
CA PHE A 612 5.54 16.97 -47.39
C PHE A 612 5.35 16.20 -48.68
N LYS A 613 6.08 15.10 -48.84
CA LYS A 613 5.93 14.22 -50.00
C LYS A 613 4.65 13.38 -49.91
N GLU A 614 3.81 13.43 -50.94
CA GLU A 614 2.51 12.74 -50.91
C GLU A 614 2.56 11.23 -51.20
N ARG A 615 3.62 10.74 -51.85
CA ARG A 615 3.75 9.33 -52.25
C ARG A 615 5.21 8.91 -52.39
N PHE A 616 5.47 7.64 -52.07
CA PHE A 616 6.76 6.98 -52.28
C PHE A 616 6.57 5.77 -53.19
N LYS A 617 7.59 5.45 -53.99
CA LYS A 617 7.61 4.31 -54.91
C LYS A 617 8.14 3.04 -54.26
N ASN A 618 9.13 3.16 -53.38
CA ASN A 618 9.81 2.05 -52.71
C ASN A 618 10.48 2.51 -51.40
N TYR A 619 11.04 1.56 -50.65
CA TYR A 619 11.77 1.82 -49.40
C TYR A 619 13.01 2.70 -49.60
N GLU A 620 13.73 2.56 -50.71
CA GLU A 620 14.93 3.38 -51.00
C GLU A 620 14.58 4.88 -51.07
N GLU A 621 13.46 5.22 -51.69
CA GLU A 621 12.96 6.60 -51.76
C GLU A 621 12.51 7.12 -50.39
N LYS A 622 11.88 6.26 -49.56
CA LYS A 622 11.50 6.57 -48.17
C LYS A 622 12.74 6.88 -47.33
N TYR A 623 13.77 6.03 -47.42
CA TYR A 623 15.01 6.18 -46.67
C TYR A 623 15.77 7.45 -47.05
N LYS A 624 15.92 7.74 -48.35
CA LYS A 624 16.55 8.98 -48.83
C LYS A 624 15.85 10.23 -48.28
N TYR A 625 14.52 10.26 -48.35
CA TYR A 625 13.73 11.37 -47.80
C TYR A 625 13.90 11.52 -46.29
N LEU A 626 13.83 10.44 -45.52
CA LEU A 626 14.05 10.52 -44.07
C LEU A 626 15.48 10.97 -43.73
N CYS A 627 16.49 10.52 -44.46
CA CYS A 627 17.87 10.95 -44.26
C CYS A 627 18.05 12.46 -44.53
N GLU A 628 17.41 12.97 -45.58
CA GLU A 628 17.40 14.41 -45.89
C GLU A 628 16.76 15.21 -44.75
N VAL A 629 15.56 14.81 -44.30
CA VAL A 629 14.87 15.46 -43.19
C VAL A 629 15.69 15.38 -41.90
N ALA A 630 16.32 14.24 -41.60
CA ALA A 630 17.17 14.07 -40.42
C ALA A 630 18.41 14.97 -40.46
N ASN A 631 19.09 15.07 -41.62
CA ASN A 631 20.25 15.97 -41.79
C ASN A 631 19.85 17.44 -41.62
N ASN A 632 18.69 17.84 -42.16
CA ASN A 632 18.14 19.17 -41.96
C ASN A 632 17.83 19.41 -40.48
N PHE A 633 17.24 18.44 -39.79
CA PHE A 633 16.96 18.53 -38.35
C PHE A 633 18.24 18.75 -37.53
N TYR A 634 19.30 17.95 -37.77
CA TYR A 634 20.59 18.14 -37.10
C TYR A 634 21.16 19.55 -37.32
N SER A 635 21.12 20.02 -38.57
CA SER A 635 21.61 21.35 -38.95
C SER A 635 20.83 22.47 -38.28
N THR A 636 19.49 22.41 -38.33
CA THR A 636 18.60 23.43 -37.76
C THR A 636 18.78 23.58 -36.25
N PHE A 637 18.96 22.47 -35.53
CA PHE A 637 19.04 22.46 -34.08
C PHE A 637 20.47 22.41 -33.53
N GLY A 638 21.50 22.40 -34.39
CA GLY A 638 22.90 22.31 -34.00
C GLY A 638 23.25 21.01 -33.26
N LEU A 639 22.54 19.93 -33.56
CA LEU A 639 22.69 18.63 -32.92
C LEU A 639 23.69 17.75 -33.69
N LYS A 640 24.35 16.83 -32.98
CA LYS A 640 25.24 15.82 -33.56
C LYS A 640 24.66 14.42 -33.38
N THR A 641 25.17 13.47 -34.14
CA THR A 641 24.83 12.03 -34.01
C THR A 641 25.23 11.45 -32.65
N ALA A 642 26.11 12.12 -31.92
CA ALA A 642 26.46 11.78 -30.54
C ALA A 642 25.38 12.23 -29.52
N ASP A 643 24.59 13.25 -29.85
CA ASP A 643 23.52 13.76 -28.98
C ASP A 643 22.24 12.93 -29.13
N ILE A 644 21.86 12.62 -30.37
CA ILE A 644 20.80 11.66 -30.72
C ILE A 644 21.26 10.84 -31.91
N SER A 645 21.17 9.51 -31.80
CA SER A 645 21.63 8.61 -32.86
C SER A 645 20.81 8.80 -34.14
N LYS A 646 21.43 8.54 -35.30
CA LYS A 646 20.72 8.62 -36.59
C LYS A 646 19.52 7.68 -36.59
N SER A 647 19.69 6.45 -36.12
CA SER A 647 18.63 5.44 -36.04
C SER A 647 17.46 5.91 -35.16
N ASP A 648 17.73 6.45 -33.96
CA ASP A 648 16.67 6.94 -33.06
C ASP A 648 15.88 8.11 -33.66
N LEU A 649 16.59 9.03 -34.33
CA LEU A 649 15.97 10.15 -35.04
C LEU A 649 15.14 9.68 -36.23
N LEU A 650 15.66 8.73 -37.03
CA LEU A 650 14.91 8.10 -38.12
C LEU A 650 13.66 7.38 -37.60
N TYR A 651 13.74 6.70 -36.46
CA TYR A 651 12.60 6.03 -35.84
C TYR A 651 11.53 7.05 -35.42
N GLY A 652 11.94 8.19 -34.86
CA GLY A 652 11.05 9.30 -34.51
C GLY A 652 10.40 9.98 -35.73
N LEU A 653 11.13 10.06 -36.85
CA LEU A 653 10.65 10.63 -38.12
C LEU A 653 9.88 9.63 -38.98
N SER A 654 9.95 8.33 -38.67
CA SER A 654 9.38 7.27 -39.52
C SER A 654 7.89 7.43 -39.87
N PRO A 655 7.01 8.01 -39.05
CA PRO A 655 5.63 8.24 -39.47
C PRO A 655 5.49 9.19 -40.66
N LEU A 656 6.50 10.00 -40.97
CA LEU A 656 6.52 10.84 -42.17
C LEU A 656 6.53 10.02 -43.47
N VAL A 657 6.90 8.74 -43.45
CA VAL A 657 6.95 7.89 -44.65
C VAL A 657 5.92 6.77 -44.65
N TRP A 658 5.01 6.74 -43.67
CA TRP A 658 3.89 5.80 -43.70
C TRP A 658 2.92 6.13 -44.82
N ASP A 659 2.46 5.11 -45.54
CA ASP A 659 1.45 5.28 -46.59
C ASP A 659 0.08 5.63 -46.02
N THR A 660 -0.24 5.11 -44.83
CA THR A 660 -1.49 5.33 -44.12
C THR A 660 -1.25 5.70 -42.66
N PHE A 661 -2.09 6.58 -42.13
CA PHE A 661 -2.09 6.95 -40.73
C PHE A 661 -3.33 6.42 -40.02
N ILE A 662 -3.19 6.13 -38.73
CA ILE A 662 -4.23 5.53 -37.90
C ILE A 662 -4.81 6.58 -36.97
N TYR A 663 -6.14 6.62 -36.91
CA TYR A 663 -6.88 7.54 -36.05
C TYR A 663 -7.95 6.77 -35.27
N PRO A 664 -8.28 7.14 -34.01
CA PRO A 664 -9.30 6.43 -33.24
C PRO A 664 -10.71 6.59 -33.85
N GLU A 665 -11.67 5.82 -33.34
CA GLU A 665 -13.10 5.90 -33.68
C GLU A 665 -13.41 5.64 -35.18
N GLY A 666 -12.95 4.50 -35.70
CA GLY A 666 -13.34 4.03 -37.04
C GLY A 666 -14.07 2.69 -37.05
N ASN A 667 -14.14 2.06 -38.23
CA ASN A 667 -14.86 0.80 -38.43
C ASN A 667 -13.96 -0.44 -38.36
N THR A 668 -12.64 -0.26 -38.34
CA THR A 668 -11.68 -1.38 -38.31
C THR A 668 -11.40 -1.76 -36.87
N LEU A 669 -11.84 -2.95 -36.45
CA LEU A 669 -11.55 -3.48 -35.12
C LEU A 669 -10.07 -3.88 -35.03
N VAL A 670 -9.33 -3.27 -34.11
CA VAL A 670 -7.91 -3.59 -33.86
C VAL A 670 -7.75 -4.37 -32.56
N PHE A 671 -8.43 -3.93 -31.50
CA PHE A 671 -8.40 -4.60 -30.21
C PHE A 671 -9.75 -5.24 -29.88
N GLU A 672 -9.79 -6.56 -29.76
CA GLU A 672 -10.96 -7.30 -29.27
C GLU A 672 -11.18 -7.01 -27.78
N LYS A 673 -10.08 -7.03 -27.01
CA LYS A 673 -10.04 -6.80 -25.57
C LYS A 673 -8.81 -6.00 -25.19
N THR A 674 -8.96 -5.09 -24.23
CA THR A 674 -7.86 -4.29 -23.70
C THR A 674 -7.93 -4.23 -22.18
N GLY A 675 -6.83 -3.81 -21.55
CA GLY A 675 -6.82 -3.50 -20.13
C GLY A 675 -5.49 -2.95 -19.67
N VAL A 676 -5.52 -2.31 -18.50
CA VAL A 676 -4.32 -1.78 -17.83
C VAL A 676 -4.10 -2.59 -16.57
N ALA A 677 -2.85 -2.99 -16.32
CA ALA A 677 -2.42 -3.81 -15.20
C ALA A 677 -1.09 -3.27 -14.65
N GLY A 678 -0.48 -4.01 -13.71
CA GLY A 678 0.76 -3.64 -13.05
C GLY A 678 0.54 -2.81 -11.79
N LEU A 679 1.64 -2.57 -11.07
CA LEU A 679 1.61 -1.99 -9.74
C LEU A 679 1.08 -0.54 -9.74
N MET A 680 1.33 0.21 -10.82
CA MET A 680 0.81 1.57 -11.01
C MET A 680 -0.72 1.60 -11.08
N LYS A 681 -1.32 0.63 -11.76
CA LYS A 681 -2.77 0.47 -11.81
C LYS A 681 -3.32 0.00 -10.47
N LEU A 682 -2.68 -0.97 -9.84
CA LEU A 682 -3.09 -1.47 -8.52
C LEU A 682 -3.15 -0.33 -7.51
N PHE A 683 -2.08 0.46 -7.36
CA PHE A 683 -2.08 1.62 -6.44
C PHE A 683 -3.25 2.56 -6.70
N THR A 684 -3.49 2.91 -7.96
CA THR A 684 -4.58 3.80 -8.37
C THR A 684 -5.95 3.23 -8.01
N ASP A 685 -6.19 1.96 -8.31
CA ASP A 685 -7.47 1.30 -8.02
C ASP A 685 -7.71 1.18 -6.52
N VAL A 686 -6.66 0.93 -5.74
CA VAL A 686 -6.84 0.87 -4.28
C VAL A 686 -7.10 2.25 -3.69
N GLU A 687 -6.44 3.32 -4.15
CA GLU A 687 -6.73 4.69 -3.71
C GLU A 687 -8.20 5.06 -3.88
N LEU A 688 -8.79 4.73 -5.04
CA LEU A 688 -10.21 4.96 -5.32
C LEU A 688 -11.13 4.11 -4.43
N THR A 689 -10.73 2.87 -4.17
CA THR A 689 -11.51 1.91 -3.38
C THR A 689 -11.50 2.26 -1.89
N LEU A 690 -10.40 2.83 -1.39
CA LEU A 690 -10.23 3.20 0.01
C LEU A 690 -11.34 4.16 0.49
N LEU A 691 -11.59 5.25 -0.23
CA LEU A 691 -12.64 6.21 0.12
C LEU A 691 -14.01 5.55 0.29
N LYS A 692 -14.38 4.72 -0.68
CA LYS A 692 -15.65 4.02 -0.70
C LYS A 692 -15.76 3.08 0.50
N ASN A 693 -14.73 2.26 0.75
CA ASN A 693 -14.72 1.32 1.86
C ASN A 693 -14.79 2.04 3.21
N GLN A 694 -14.14 3.21 3.33
CA GLN A 694 -14.19 3.99 4.55
C GLN A 694 -15.59 4.47 4.88
N LEU A 695 -16.27 5.07 3.90
CA LEU A 695 -17.64 5.56 4.07
C LEU A 695 -18.59 4.42 4.46
N ILE A 696 -18.48 3.27 3.80
CA ILE A 696 -19.29 2.10 4.11
C ILE A 696 -19.01 1.61 5.54
N SER A 697 -17.73 1.48 5.93
CA SER A 697 -17.36 1.00 7.27
C SER A 697 -17.84 1.93 8.39
N LEU A 698 -17.78 3.25 8.16
CA LEU A 698 -18.21 4.29 9.09
C LEU A 698 -19.74 4.28 9.26
N ILE A 699 -20.49 4.18 8.16
CA ILE A 699 -21.95 4.07 8.21
C ILE A 699 -22.36 2.80 8.96
N LEU A 700 -21.73 1.66 8.65
CA LEU A 700 -22.03 0.39 9.30
C LEU A 700 -21.77 0.45 10.81
N ILE A 701 -20.62 0.96 11.26
CA ILE A 701 -20.35 1.03 12.70
C ILE A 701 -21.27 2.00 13.43
N VAL A 702 -21.62 3.14 12.81
CA VAL A 702 -22.60 4.06 13.39
C VAL A 702 -23.95 3.36 13.58
N ILE A 703 -24.44 2.63 12.58
CA ILE A 703 -25.69 1.86 12.70
C ILE A 703 -25.60 0.83 13.82
N ILE A 704 -24.51 0.04 13.88
CA ILE A 704 -24.30 -0.97 14.92
C ILE A 704 -24.32 -0.32 16.31
N VAL A 705 -23.61 0.78 16.50
CA VAL A 705 -23.55 1.48 17.80
C VAL A 705 -24.92 2.05 18.19
N VAL A 706 -25.65 2.69 17.27
CA VAL A 706 -27.01 3.19 17.58
C VAL A 706 -27.92 2.06 18.02
N VAL A 707 -27.92 0.93 17.30
CA VAL A 707 -28.76 -0.22 17.62
C VAL A 707 -28.40 -0.78 18.99
N LEU A 708 -27.11 -1.02 19.25
CA LEU A 708 -26.62 -1.58 20.52
C LEU A 708 -26.91 -0.66 21.71
N ASN A 709 -26.68 0.65 21.57
CA ASN A 709 -26.93 1.61 22.64
C ASN A 709 -28.44 1.84 22.86
N THR A 710 -29.24 1.82 21.80
CA THR A 710 -30.71 1.90 21.92
C THR A 710 -31.26 0.72 22.69
N ILE A 711 -30.75 -0.49 22.47
CA ILE A 711 -31.13 -1.69 23.24
C ILE A 711 -30.72 -1.56 24.71
N THR A 712 -29.52 -1.03 24.97
CA THR A 712 -28.97 -0.90 26.33
C THR A 712 -29.72 0.12 27.17
N PHE A 713 -29.96 1.30 26.60
CA PHE A 713 -30.59 2.42 27.31
C PHE A 713 -32.11 2.47 27.12
N LYS A 714 -32.68 1.55 26.31
CA LYS A 714 -34.11 1.52 25.94
C LYS A 714 -34.63 2.85 25.38
N SER A 715 -33.75 3.63 24.77
CA SER A 715 -34.04 4.98 24.28
C SER A 715 -33.24 5.27 23.02
N LEU A 716 -33.93 5.51 21.91
CA LEU A 716 -33.30 5.85 20.63
C LEU A 716 -32.57 7.19 20.70
N LEU A 717 -33.14 8.15 21.45
CA LEU A 717 -32.53 9.46 21.66
C LEU A 717 -31.22 9.36 22.45
N GLU A 718 -31.17 8.53 23.50
CA GLU A 718 -29.93 8.27 24.23
C GLU A 718 -28.90 7.55 23.36
N GLY A 719 -29.35 6.65 22.48
CA GLY A 719 -28.55 6.06 21.41
C GLY A 719 -27.86 7.12 20.55
N PHE A 720 -28.59 8.11 20.04
CA PHE A 720 -28.01 9.20 19.24
C PHE A 720 -27.13 10.16 20.05
N ILE A 721 -27.54 10.54 21.26
CA ILE A 721 -26.74 11.41 22.13
C ILE A 721 -25.39 10.76 22.45
N SER A 722 -25.38 9.43 22.62
CA SER A 722 -24.14 8.68 22.88
C SER A 722 -23.12 8.79 21.73
N LEU A 723 -23.57 9.08 20.50
CA LEU A 723 -22.68 9.24 19.35
C LEU A 723 -22.00 10.60 19.26
N VAL A 724 -22.50 11.63 19.93
CA VAL A 724 -21.99 13.00 19.73
C VAL A 724 -20.50 13.13 20.08
N PRO A 725 -20.00 12.61 21.22
CA PRO A 725 -18.58 12.64 21.54
C PRO A 725 -17.71 11.94 20.49
N ILE A 726 -18.20 10.83 19.94
CA ILE A 726 -17.41 10.01 19.03
C ILE A 726 -17.39 10.58 17.60
N ILE A 727 -18.51 11.12 17.11
CA ILE A 727 -18.54 11.85 15.84
C ILE A 727 -17.60 13.05 15.92
N PHE A 728 -17.62 13.79 17.02
CA PHE A 728 -16.68 14.88 17.27
C PHE A 728 -15.22 14.40 17.23
N THR A 729 -14.92 13.29 17.90
CA THR A 729 -13.56 12.72 17.93
C THR A 729 -13.07 12.33 16.54
N VAL A 730 -13.88 11.62 15.76
CA VAL A 730 -13.54 11.21 14.39
C VAL A 730 -13.31 12.42 13.49
N LEU A 731 -14.16 13.45 13.62
CA LEU A 731 -14.02 14.69 12.88
C LEU A 731 -12.71 15.42 13.23
N VAL A 732 -12.37 15.53 14.51
CA VAL A 732 -11.09 16.11 14.96
C VAL A 732 -9.92 15.31 14.42
N ASN A 733 -9.99 13.98 14.44
CA ASN A 733 -8.92 13.12 13.92
C ASN A 733 -8.66 13.40 12.43
N PHE A 734 -9.71 13.45 11.60
CA PHE A 734 -9.57 13.82 10.19
C PHE A 734 -9.13 15.27 9.99
N GLY A 735 -9.59 16.20 10.83
CA GLY A 735 -9.12 17.58 10.83
C GLY A 735 -7.62 17.68 11.10
N ILE A 736 -7.09 16.90 12.04
CA ILE A 736 -5.64 16.80 12.33
C ILE A 736 -4.89 16.24 11.13
N MET A 737 -5.41 15.18 10.49
CA MET A 737 -4.78 14.63 9.28
C MET A 737 -4.66 15.70 8.18
N GLY A 738 -5.72 16.47 7.93
CA GLY A 738 -5.71 17.56 6.96
C GLY A 738 -4.79 18.72 7.35
N LEU A 739 -4.76 19.10 8.62
CA LEU A 739 -3.92 20.18 9.15
C LEU A 739 -2.42 19.85 9.02
N PHE A 740 -2.03 18.64 9.40
CA PHE A 740 -0.63 18.20 9.40
C PHE A 740 -0.20 17.50 8.10
N LYS A 741 -1.08 17.44 7.08
CA LYS A 741 -0.85 16.76 5.80
C LYS A 741 -0.45 15.29 5.98
N ILE A 742 -1.06 14.62 6.95
CA ILE A 742 -0.91 13.17 7.12
C ILE A 742 -1.76 12.50 6.05
N ASN A 743 -1.13 11.69 5.20
CA ASN A 743 -1.86 11.00 4.13
C ASN A 743 -2.84 10.00 4.72
N MET A 744 -4.01 9.91 4.09
CA MET A 744 -4.87 8.75 4.25
C MET A 744 -4.30 7.63 3.39
N ASP A 745 -4.00 6.52 4.06
CA ASP A 745 -3.45 5.31 3.50
C ASP A 745 -4.27 4.11 3.98
N PHE A 746 -3.82 2.96 3.56
CA PHE A 746 -4.26 1.64 3.97
C PHE A 746 -4.47 1.44 5.47
N ILE A 747 -3.57 1.92 6.33
CA ILE A 747 -3.62 1.67 7.77
C ILE A 747 -4.50 2.70 8.46
N THR A 748 -4.28 3.97 8.14
CA THR A 748 -4.97 5.13 8.73
C THR A 748 -6.46 5.16 8.42
N ILE A 749 -6.93 4.49 7.37
CA ILE A 749 -8.35 4.38 7.06
C ILE A 749 -9.14 3.70 8.20
N THR A 750 -8.54 2.69 8.82
CA THR A 750 -9.19 1.90 9.88
C THR A 750 -9.43 2.72 11.16
N ILE A 751 -8.77 3.88 11.31
CA ILE A 751 -8.84 4.71 12.51
C ILE A 751 -10.28 5.06 12.87
N ALA A 752 -11.12 5.50 11.92
CA ALA A 752 -12.46 5.94 12.29
C ALA A 752 -13.32 4.79 12.86
N SER A 753 -13.25 3.60 12.26
CA SER A 753 -14.03 2.44 12.71
C SER A 753 -13.53 1.91 14.06
N ILE A 754 -12.20 1.88 14.27
CA ILE A 754 -11.60 1.48 15.56
C ILE A 754 -11.86 2.55 16.62
N ALA A 755 -11.72 3.83 16.28
CA ALA A 755 -12.04 4.95 17.15
C ALA A 755 -13.48 4.85 17.64
N VAL A 756 -14.43 4.57 16.75
CA VAL A 756 -15.83 4.42 17.13
C VAL A 756 -16.04 3.22 18.04
N GLY A 757 -15.45 2.07 17.71
CA GLY A 757 -15.56 0.85 18.52
C GLY A 757 -14.99 1.00 19.95
N ALA A 758 -13.79 1.57 20.09
CA ALA A 758 -13.09 1.69 21.37
C ALA A 758 -13.41 2.98 22.14
N GLY A 759 -13.73 4.08 21.45
CA GLY A 759 -14.00 5.38 22.07
C GLY A 759 -15.43 5.51 22.61
N ILE A 760 -16.39 4.76 22.07
CA ILE A 760 -17.78 4.76 22.57
C ILE A 760 -17.89 4.22 24.01
N ASP A 761 -16.94 3.39 24.42
CA ASP A 761 -16.87 2.78 25.76
C ASP A 761 -16.98 3.82 26.86
N TYR A 762 -16.30 4.97 26.70
CA TYR A 762 -16.30 6.04 27.70
C TYR A 762 -17.70 6.61 27.90
N THR A 763 -18.44 6.80 26.81
CA THR A 763 -19.83 7.25 26.84
C THR A 763 -20.74 6.19 27.48
N ILE A 764 -20.59 4.92 27.12
CA ILE A 764 -21.42 3.82 27.66
C ILE A 764 -21.22 3.71 29.17
N HIS A 765 -19.98 3.70 29.65
CA HIS A 765 -19.69 3.61 31.08
C HIS A 765 -20.18 4.85 31.85
N PHE A 766 -20.06 6.05 31.27
CA PHE A 766 -20.56 7.27 31.89
C PHE A 766 -22.09 7.25 31.99
N LEU A 767 -22.80 7.00 30.89
CA LEU A 767 -24.26 6.95 30.85
C LEU A 767 -24.82 5.83 31.72
N SER A 768 -24.27 4.62 31.63
CA SER A 768 -24.73 3.48 32.45
C SER A 768 -24.62 3.78 33.94
N ARG A 769 -23.54 4.43 34.39
CA ARG A 769 -23.39 4.84 35.79
C ARG A 769 -24.39 5.94 36.14
N TYR A 770 -24.53 6.95 35.28
CA TYR A 770 -25.44 8.07 35.51
C TYR A 770 -26.89 7.61 35.67
N THR A 771 -27.37 6.76 34.75
CA THR A 771 -28.73 6.18 34.80
C THR A 771 -28.91 5.34 36.05
N HIS A 772 -27.93 4.51 36.41
CA HIS A 772 -28.02 3.69 37.62
C HIS A 772 -28.07 4.50 38.93
N GLU A 773 -27.33 5.60 39.02
CA GLU A 773 -27.38 6.49 40.20
C GLU A 773 -28.76 7.18 40.32
N ILE A 774 -29.40 7.50 39.19
CA ILE A 774 -30.77 8.02 39.15
C ILE A 774 -31.77 6.94 39.58
N GLU A 775 -31.65 5.72 39.07
CA GLU A 775 -32.50 4.58 39.45
C GLU A 775 -32.42 4.26 40.95
N ASN A 776 -31.26 4.51 41.58
CA ASN A 776 -31.07 4.37 43.03
C ASN A 776 -31.60 5.56 43.85
N GLY A 777 -32.35 6.48 43.22
CA GLY A 777 -33.04 7.58 43.90
C GLY A 777 -32.23 8.86 44.10
N LYS A 778 -31.01 8.97 43.55
CA LYS A 778 -30.25 10.23 43.60
C LYS A 778 -30.87 11.26 42.68
N ASN A 779 -30.83 12.52 43.09
CA ASN A 779 -31.22 13.62 42.21
C ASN A 779 -30.21 13.75 41.05
N TYR A 780 -30.59 14.44 39.97
CA TYR A 780 -29.79 14.48 38.74
C TYR A 780 -28.42 15.14 38.90
N GLU A 781 -28.29 16.12 39.78
CA GLU A 781 -27.03 16.81 40.03
C GLU A 781 -26.10 15.93 40.85
N GLU A 782 -26.62 15.29 41.90
CA GLU A 782 -25.90 14.35 42.74
C GLU A 782 -25.46 13.11 41.96
N ALA A 783 -26.34 12.56 41.11
CA ALA A 783 -26.01 11.46 40.20
C ALA A 783 -24.89 11.85 39.23
N PHE A 784 -24.89 13.08 38.71
CA PHE A 784 -23.83 13.60 37.84
C PHE A 784 -22.49 13.70 38.57
N TYR A 785 -22.44 14.39 39.73
CA TYR A 785 -21.21 14.53 40.49
C TYR A 785 -20.64 13.18 40.93
N HIS A 786 -21.51 12.28 41.40
CA HIS A 786 -21.09 10.95 41.82
C HIS A 786 -20.53 10.13 40.64
N THR A 787 -21.19 10.17 39.48
CA THR A 787 -20.71 9.51 38.26
C THR A 787 -19.37 10.07 37.80
N PHE A 788 -19.21 11.40 37.81
CA PHE A 788 -17.98 12.05 37.37
C PHE A 788 -16.78 11.68 38.25
N VAL A 789 -16.97 11.69 39.58
CA VAL A 789 -15.90 11.40 40.53
C VAL A 789 -15.55 9.91 40.56
N THR A 790 -16.51 9.02 40.37
CA THR A 790 -16.27 7.56 40.39
C THR A 790 -15.82 7.02 39.04
N THR A 791 -16.67 7.13 38.02
CA THR A 791 -16.41 6.57 36.68
C THR A 791 -15.45 7.44 35.88
N GLY A 792 -15.45 8.76 36.07
CA GLY A 792 -14.59 9.67 35.32
C GLY A 792 -13.09 9.39 35.50
N LYS A 793 -12.67 9.01 36.71
CA LYS A 793 -11.30 8.55 36.98
C LYS A 793 -10.95 7.32 36.15
N GLY A 794 -11.83 6.32 36.14
CA GLY A 794 -11.65 5.10 35.34
C GLY A 794 -11.53 5.38 33.84
N ILE A 795 -12.36 6.30 33.32
CA ILE A 795 -12.33 6.74 31.91
C ILE A 795 -10.98 7.38 31.55
N VAL A 796 -10.46 8.31 32.37
CA VAL A 796 -9.18 8.97 32.09
C VAL A 796 -8.03 7.96 32.06
N PHE A 797 -7.90 7.10 33.07
CA PHE A 797 -6.83 6.10 33.10
C PHE A 797 -6.94 5.08 31.97
N ASN A 798 -8.16 4.66 31.63
CA ASN A 798 -8.38 3.78 30.48
C ASN A 798 -7.91 4.47 29.18
N SER A 799 -8.32 5.72 28.95
CA SER A 799 -7.93 6.46 27.75
C SER A 799 -6.43 6.70 27.62
N LEU A 800 -5.73 6.94 28.74
CA LEU A 800 -4.28 7.05 28.76
C LEU A 800 -3.60 5.69 28.53
N SER A 801 -4.12 4.61 29.12
CA SER A 801 -3.57 3.27 28.92
C SER A 801 -3.70 2.82 27.47
N VAL A 802 -4.90 2.93 26.91
CA VAL A 802 -5.18 2.58 25.51
C VAL A 802 -4.39 3.51 24.60
N GLY A 803 -4.48 4.83 24.82
CA GLY A 803 -3.79 5.82 24.01
C GLY A 803 -2.28 5.63 24.00
N LEU A 804 -1.62 5.52 25.16
CA LEU A 804 -0.17 5.32 25.22
C LEU A 804 0.22 3.95 24.67
N GLY A 805 -0.65 2.94 24.79
CA GLY A 805 -0.49 1.67 24.11
C GLY A 805 -0.42 1.82 22.58
N PHE A 806 -1.27 2.66 21.99
CA PHE A 806 -1.19 3.02 20.57
C PHE A 806 0.04 3.88 20.23
N ALA A 807 0.43 4.80 21.13
CA ALA A 807 1.60 5.66 20.93
C ALA A 807 2.91 4.87 20.76
N VAL A 808 2.96 3.62 21.25
CA VAL A 808 4.09 2.70 21.01
C VAL A 808 4.33 2.45 19.52
N LEU A 809 3.31 2.50 18.67
CA LEU A 809 3.47 2.35 17.23
C LEU A 809 4.31 3.47 16.59
N ASN A 810 4.53 4.60 17.29
CA ASN A 810 5.46 5.64 16.83
C ASN A 810 6.92 5.15 16.70
N PHE A 811 7.27 4.06 17.40
CA PHE A 811 8.57 3.41 17.27
C PHE A 811 8.66 2.40 16.12
N SER A 812 7.57 2.20 15.36
CA SER A 812 7.56 1.32 14.17
C SER A 812 8.56 1.79 13.11
N GLY A 813 9.01 0.88 12.25
CA GLY A 813 9.82 1.22 11.08
C GLY A 813 9.00 1.71 9.90
N ILE A 814 7.69 1.45 9.98
CA ILE A 814 6.73 1.64 8.92
C ILE A 814 6.01 2.96 9.22
N LEU A 815 6.26 3.98 8.39
CA LEU A 815 5.74 5.34 8.62
C LEU A 815 4.22 5.40 8.81
N PRO A 816 3.40 4.70 7.99
CA PRO A 816 1.97 4.57 8.21
C PRO A 816 1.57 4.12 9.63
N LEU A 817 2.30 3.17 10.23
CA LEU A 817 2.03 2.70 11.60
C LEU A 817 2.35 3.77 12.64
N ARG A 818 3.40 4.60 12.42
CA ARG A 818 3.71 5.72 13.33
C ARG A 818 2.59 6.74 13.36
N SER A 819 2.14 7.17 12.18
CA SER A 819 1.03 8.12 12.03
C SER A 819 -0.24 7.57 12.65
N PHE A 820 -0.55 6.29 12.39
CA PHE A 820 -1.67 5.59 13.00
C PHE A 820 -1.61 5.60 14.53
N GLY A 821 -0.45 5.31 15.13
CA GLY A 821 -0.26 5.33 16.59
C GLY A 821 -0.53 6.69 17.22
N ILE A 822 0.00 7.76 16.64
CA ILE A 822 -0.20 9.13 17.14
C ILE A 822 -1.66 9.54 17.00
N LEU A 823 -2.28 9.29 15.84
CA LEU A 823 -3.68 9.61 15.60
C LEU A 823 -4.61 8.85 16.56
N MET A 824 -4.34 7.57 16.81
CA MET A 824 -5.10 6.78 17.79
C MET A 824 -4.89 7.27 19.23
N PHE A 825 -3.67 7.67 19.62
CA PHE A 825 -3.43 8.31 20.93
C PHE A 825 -4.28 9.56 21.10
N VAL A 826 -4.23 10.47 20.13
CA VAL A 826 -5.02 11.71 20.15
C VAL A 826 -6.52 11.40 20.17
N THR A 827 -6.96 10.45 19.35
CA THR A 827 -8.35 10.00 19.31
C THR A 827 -8.83 9.52 20.68
N MET A 828 -8.06 8.69 21.39
CA MET A 828 -8.46 8.19 22.72
C MET A 828 -8.56 9.32 23.75
N VAL A 829 -7.61 10.26 23.74
CA VAL A 829 -7.62 11.41 24.65
C VAL A 829 -8.80 12.34 24.34
N VAL A 830 -9.00 12.69 23.07
CA VAL A 830 -10.11 13.56 22.62
C VAL A 830 -11.46 12.91 22.91
N SER A 831 -11.59 11.58 22.72
CA SER A 831 -12.80 10.84 23.01
C SER A 831 -13.14 10.86 24.50
N ALA A 832 -12.16 10.63 25.37
CA ALA A 832 -12.37 10.70 26.82
C ALA A 832 -12.71 12.11 27.28
N LEU A 833 -12.04 13.14 26.74
CA LEU A 833 -12.38 14.54 27.02
C LEU A 833 -13.81 14.85 26.58
N ALA A 834 -14.21 14.48 25.36
CA ALA A 834 -15.56 14.69 24.86
C ALA A 834 -16.61 13.94 25.68
N ALA A 835 -16.35 12.71 26.11
CA ALA A 835 -17.24 11.92 26.96
C ALA A 835 -17.39 12.52 28.37
N LEU A 836 -16.34 13.14 28.92
CA LEU A 836 -16.37 13.77 30.24
C LEU A 836 -16.83 15.23 30.23
N THR A 837 -16.73 15.95 29.11
CA THR A 837 -17.11 17.37 29.06
C THR A 837 -18.31 17.63 28.15
N LEU A 838 -18.24 17.22 26.89
CA LEU A 838 -19.25 17.54 25.89
C LEU A 838 -20.55 16.78 26.16
N LEU A 839 -20.46 15.48 26.41
CA LEU A 839 -21.61 14.62 26.69
C LEU A 839 -22.44 15.13 27.89
N PRO A 840 -21.89 15.30 29.10
CA PRO A 840 -22.68 15.80 30.21
C PRO A 840 -23.18 17.23 30.01
N ALA A 841 -22.39 18.12 29.38
CA ALA A 841 -22.87 19.46 29.05
C ALA A 841 -24.12 19.44 28.15
N LEU A 842 -24.13 18.54 27.16
CA LEU A 842 -25.29 18.30 26.28
C LEU A 842 -26.48 17.73 27.05
N ILE A 843 -26.29 16.70 27.87
CA ILE A 843 -27.38 16.08 28.65
C ILE A 843 -28.02 17.11 29.57
N ILE A 844 -27.21 17.89 30.32
CA ILE A 844 -27.72 18.91 31.24
C ILE A 844 -28.47 20.01 30.48
N TYR A 845 -28.00 20.39 29.29
CA TYR A 845 -28.64 21.41 28.46
C TYR A 845 -29.93 20.92 27.79
N LEU A 846 -29.89 19.79 27.08
CA LEU A 846 -31.02 19.19 26.36
C LEU A 846 -32.15 18.80 27.32
N ARG A 847 -31.83 18.38 28.54
CA ARG A 847 -32.85 18.07 29.55
C ARG A 847 -33.70 19.27 29.95
N LYS A 848 -33.14 20.48 29.92
CA LYS A 848 -33.90 21.73 30.15
C LYS A 848 -34.91 22.02 29.03
N VAL A 849 -34.68 21.45 27.84
CA VAL A 849 -35.48 21.69 26.62
C VAL A 849 -36.46 20.54 26.33
N LEU A 850 -36.10 19.29 26.61
CA LEU A 850 -36.80 18.09 26.12
C LEU A 850 -37.57 17.26 27.17
N LYS A 851 -37.53 17.59 28.48
CA LYS A 851 -38.20 16.83 29.58
C LYS A 851 -38.08 15.29 29.46
N PHE A 852 -36.91 14.73 29.81
CA PHE A 852 -36.71 13.28 29.89
C PHE A 852 -37.49 12.62 31.05
N TYR A 853 -38.04 11.42 30.82
CA TYR A 853 -38.82 10.58 31.74
C TYR A 853 -37.95 9.54 32.45
#